data_AF-A0A2W2BJE2-F1
#
_entry.id   AF-A0A2W2BJE2-F1
#
_cell.length_a   1.000
_cell.length_b   1.000
_cell.length_c   1.000
_cell.angle_alpha   90.00
_cell.angle_beta   90.00
_cell.angle_gamma   90.00
#
_symmetry.space_group_name_H-M   'P 1'
#
loop_
_entity.id
_entity.type
_entity.pdbx_description
1 polymer ?
#
loop_
_entity_poly.entity_id
_entity_poly.type
_entity_poly.pdbx_seq_one_letter_code
_entity_poly.pdbx_strand_id
1 'polypeptide(L)'
;MDPMVSFPHMLTPVPRELVTTGGDGVRVGSVAVSADDRCATAAAVLAGLPTAPGGSPVSVVVGLEPGGPAEGYRLVVSGSEVTITGSDPAGAFYGAQTLLGLAADGVLPPVTVADWPQLRWRGTIEGFYGPPWSHADRLAHLEFAGRHKLNTYVYAPKDDPYHRRQWRDPYPAAELDRIGELAAAARRSHVRFVFSVSPGLSMVYSDPAEVDLLVAKLAQVRDAGVEDVALLFDDIPADLPHSADRAAFGAAPGSSARAHAAVCRAVIDRLGLDRPLIMVPTDYAGTSATPHRELLAAELPADVLVWWTGRDIVVGDITRAEIDAAARSYGHELLLWDNFPVNDFDFPRLFLGPLLGRTTELAGAPLAGITANPMPHEAASRIAVATVAEWAWNPASYDADAAHERALSAVGASAAVRTLAGACASWPPSAPQDPQLSALTEAALGGSPAAVEELRDRFTAMVAAAPADDRMPRDDTAPDYNAAVPEHADTPHAGAVPAVDLRERRVSVPAHRVGSLPTGAGSTYQQPATDDAAPQGKPRPDSAAPQDGNGTSLDGPTPQDATAPDGDHMPLHGTAPGGDRAPAVDLHERRVSVPAHRVGSLPTGAGSTYQQPSTPTTAAAAESADERQRQEADAAARLAHAEQQPADAAAPVDERRRSAARMEREVGPWLVALADTGRAGLAALAALSPSAGERERRAAAEALAVAEAHEQHNVLRDVVPPFVQAVLAR
;
A
#
# COMPACT_ATOMS: atom_id res chain seq x y z
N MET A 1 -9.09 -16.93 35.42
CA MET A 1 -8.92 -17.77 34.22
C MET A 1 -10.07 -17.39 33.31
N ASP A 2 -9.82 -16.49 32.37
CA ASP A 2 -10.86 -16.12 31.41
C ASP A 2 -11.02 -17.21 30.35
N PRO A 3 -12.24 -17.45 29.87
CA PRO A 3 -12.49 -18.46 28.84
C PRO A 3 -11.98 -17.93 27.49
N MET A 4 -10.99 -18.63 26.93
CA MET A 4 -10.56 -18.54 25.52
C MET A 4 -10.64 -17.15 24.87
N VAL A 5 -9.55 -16.38 24.92
CA VAL A 5 -9.30 -15.38 23.87
C VAL A 5 -9.35 -16.13 22.53
N SER A 6 -10.27 -15.75 21.66
CA SER A 6 -10.56 -16.54 20.47
C SER A 6 -9.40 -16.47 19.49
N PHE A 7 -8.75 -17.61 19.24
CA PHE A 7 -7.55 -17.76 18.40
C PHE A 7 -7.56 -17.03 17.04
N PRO A 8 -8.69 -16.85 16.30
CA PRO A 8 -8.71 -16.13 15.04
C PRO A 8 -8.24 -14.67 15.12
N HIS A 9 -8.36 -14.01 16.28
CA HIS A 9 -8.08 -12.57 16.41
C HIS A 9 -6.58 -12.19 16.38
N MET A 10 -5.66 -13.16 16.36
CA MET A 10 -4.20 -12.91 16.35
C MET A 10 -3.53 -13.08 14.98
N LEU A 11 -4.25 -13.51 13.94
CA LEU A 11 -3.66 -13.76 12.62
C LEU A 11 -3.75 -12.52 11.73
N THR A 12 -2.60 -12.13 11.16
CA THR A 12 -2.46 -11.05 10.18
C THR A 12 -1.77 -11.56 8.91
N PRO A 13 -2.41 -11.53 7.73
CA PRO A 13 -3.84 -11.33 7.49
C PRO A 13 -4.75 -12.39 8.13
N VAL A 14 -6.01 -12.02 8.36
CA VAL A 14 -7.08 -12.94 8.76
C VAL A 14 -7.38 -13.92 7.60
N PRO A 15 -7.24 -15.25 7.81
CA PRO A 15 -7.44 -16.23 6.75
C PRO A 15 -8.91 -16.36 6.33
N ARG A 16 -9.15 -16.79 5.09
CA ARG A 16 -10.51 -16.98 4.53
C ARG A 16 -11.32 -18.05 5.26
N GLU A 17 -10.74 -19.23 5.46
CA GLU A 17 -11.38 -20.32 6.19
C GLU A 17 -10.48 -20.77 7.34
N LEU A 18 -11.01 -20.77 8.56
CA LEU A 18 -10.37 -21.31 9.76
C LEU A 18 -11.41 -22.05 10.60
N VAL A 19 -11.18 -23.34 10.82
CA VAL A 19 -12.05 -24.23 11.60
C VAL A 19 -11.23 -24.88 12.72
N THR A 20 -11.52 -24.54 13.97
CA THR A 20 -10.95 -25.24 15.13
C THR A 20 -11.65 -26.59 15.32
N THR A 21 -10.87 -27.64 15.57
CA THR A 21 -11.39 -29.02 15.68
C THR A 21 -11.60 -29.49 17.12
N GLY A 22 -11.29 -28.63 18.10
CA GLY A 22 -11.53 -28.84 19.53
C GLY A 22 -10.34 -29.48 20.27
N GLY A 23 -10.13 -29.06 21.52
CA GLY A 23 -9.05 -29.52 22.40
C GLY A 23 -8.06 -28.42 22.79
N ASP A 24 -7.28 -28.67 23.84
CA ASP A 24 -6.45 -27.66 24.55
C ASP A 24 -5.17 -27.22 23.79
N GLY A 25 -4.94 -27.76 22.59
CA GLY A 25 -3.72 -27.56 21.81
C GLY A 25 -2.51 -28.35 22.31
N VAL A 26 -1.37 -28.16 21.64
CA VAL A 26 -0.09 -28.82 21.97
C VAL A 26 0.99 -27.78 22.20
N ARG A 27 1.58 -27.80 23.40
CA ARG A 27 2.77 -27.01 23.71
C ARG A 27 3.96 -27.56 22.94
N VAL A 28 4.59 -26.74 22.11
CA VAL A 28 5.71 -27.15 21.25
C VAL A 28 6.98 -27.27 22.11
N GLY A 29 7.63 -28.44 22.11
CA GLY A 29 8.89 -28.70 22.82
C GLY A 29 10.09 -28.89 21.90
N SER A 30 9.86 -29.41 20.71
CA SER A 30 10.82 -29.45 19.60
C SER A 30 10.07 -29.55 18.28
N VAL A 31 10.73 -29.22 17.17
CA VAL A 31 10.14 -29.26 15.82
C VAL A 31 11.00 -30.10 14.89
N ALA A 32 10.39 -31.00 14.14
CA ALA A 32 11.00 -31.73 13.04
C ALA A 32 10.27 -31.42 11.74
N VAL A 33 10.95 -30.75 10.80
CA VAL A 33 10.39 -30.34 9.50
C VAL A 33 10.81 -31.33 8.41
N SER A 34 9.86 -31.71 7.56
CA SER A 34 10.10 -32.45 6.32
C SER A 34 9.46 -31.67 5.17
N ALA A 35 10.23 -31.33 4.14
CA ALA A 35 9.79 -30.46 3.06
C ALA A 35 10.35 -30.91 1.70
N ASP A 36 9.63 -30.60 0.62
CA ASP A 36 10.15 -30.55 -0.75
C ASP A 36 11.25 -29.48 -0.85
N ASP A 37 12.30 -29.68 -1.66
CA ASP A 37 13.37 -28.68 -1.84
C ASP A 37 12.83 -27.31 -2.28
N ARG A 38 11.73 -27.30 -3.06
CA ARG A 38 11.04 -26.08 -3.52
C ARG A 38 10.32 -25.33 -2.38
N CYS A 39 10.21 -25.94 -1.20
CA CYS A 39 9.64 -25.37 0.00
C CYS A 39 10.70 -24.97 1.05
N ALA A 40 11.99 -24.88 0.68
CA ALA A 40 13.08 -24.54 1.60
C ALA A 40 12.86 -23.24 2.40
N THR A 41 12.26 -22.20 1.80
CA THR A 41 11.89 -20.95 2.48
C THR A 41 10.81 -21.15 3.55
N ALA A 42 9.82 -22.00 3.29
CA ALA A 42 8.82 -22.40 4.28
C ALA A 42 9.48 -23.20 5.42
N ALA A 43 10.40 -24.11 5.11
CA ALA A 43 11.16 -24.86 6.11
C ALA A 43 12.03 -23.95 7.01
N ALA A 44 12.63 -22.90 6.44
CA ALA A 44 13.38 -21.89 7.19
C ALA A 44 12.50 -21.11 8.19
N VAL A 45 11.30 -20.69 7.77
CA VAL A 45 10.31 -20.07 8.68
C VAL A 45 9.92 -21.01 9.83
N LEU A 46 9.71 -22.30 9.52
CA LEU A 46 9.33 -23.31 10.51
C LEU A 46 10.44 -23.63 11.53
N ALA A 47 11.71 -23.43 11.18
CA ALA A 47 12.82 -23.53 12.13
C ALA A 47 12.76 -22.46 13.23
N GLY A 48 12.08 -21.33 12.98
CA GLY A 48 11.84 -20.25 13.94
C GLY A 48 10.64 -20.45 14.88
N LEU A 49 9.94 -21.60 14.81
CA LEU A 49 8.80 -21.87 15.69
C LEU A 49 9.19 -21.87 17.18
N PRO A 50 8.46 -21.15 18.05
CA PRO A 50 8.82 -21.02 19.46
C PRO A 50 8.64 -22.36 20.21
N THR A 51 9.70 -22.80 20.88
CA THR A 51 9.73 -24.04 21.67
C THR A 51 9.85 -23.76 23.17
N ALA A 52 9.21 -24.59 23.99
CA ALA A 52 9.21 -24.49 25.45
C ALA A 52 9.68 -25.81 26.10
N PRO A 53 10.59 -25.78 27.10
CA PRO A 53 11.02 -26.98 27.82
C PRO A 53 9.83 -27.78 28.40
N GLY A 54 9.80 -29.08 28.12
CA GLY A 54 8.69 -29.96 28.53
C GLY A 54 7.45 -29.93 27.64
N GLY A 55 7.48 -29.23 26.49
CA GLY A 55 6.51 -29.41 25.42
C GLY A 55 6.69 -30.75 24.66
N SER A 56 5.73 -31.07 23.79
CA SER A 56 5.76 -32.25 22.93
C SER A 56 6.64 -32.03 21.68
N PRO A 57 7.27 -33.08 21.13
CA PRO A 57 7.86 -33.00 19.79
C PRO A 57 6.74 -32.85 18.74
N VAL A 58 6.89 -31.89 17.83
CA VAL A 58 5.95 -31.62 16.73
C VAL A 58 6.60 -31.98 15.40
N SER A 59 5.88 -32.71 14.56
CA SER A 59 6.30 -33.01 13.18
C SER A 59 5.53 -32.12 12.20
N VAL A 60 6.24 -31.45 11.29
CA VAL A 60 5.65 -30.58 10.27
C VAL A 60 6.05 -31.10 8.89
N VAL A 61 5.07 -31.47 8.08
CA VAL A 61 5.25 -31.87 6.67
C VAL A 61 4.83 -30.71 5.76
N VAL A 62 5.68 -30.31 4.83
CA VAL A 62 5.42 -29.24 3.86
C VAL A 62 5.51 -29.80 2.44
N GLY A 63 4.41 -29.70 1.69
CA GLY A 63 4.31 -30.19 0.32
C GLY A 63 3.64 -29.20 -0.62
N LEU A 64 3.56 -29.58 -1.90
CA LEU A 64 2.92 -28.81 -2.95
C LEU A 64 1.87 -29.65 -3.68
N GLU A 65 0.67 -29.08 -3.87
CA GLU A 65 -0.44 -29.66 -4.64
C GLU A 65 -0.92 -28.63 -5.69
N PRO A 66 -0.29 -28.59 -6.88
CA PRO A 66 -0.61 -27.60 -7.90
C PRO A 66 -2.03 -27.75 -8.45
N GLY A 67 -2.68 -26.61 -8.73
CA GLY A 67 -4.05 -26.55 -9.26
C GLY A 67 -5.06 -25.85 -8.34
N GLY A 68 -4.67 -25.54 -7.09
CA GLY A 68 -5.37 -24.57 -6.24
C GLY A 68 -5.14 -23.12 -6.67
N PRO A 69 -5.72 -22.14 -5.94
CA PRO A 69 -5.47 -20.72 -6.17
C PRO A 69 -3.97 -20.37 -6.03
N ALA A 70 -3.47 -19.50 -6.91
CA ALA A 70 -2.10 -18.97 -6.78
C ALA A 70 -1.89 -18.32 -5.40
N GLU A 71 -0.71 -18.54 -4.81
CA GLU A 71 -0.33 -18.16 -3.44
C GLU A 71 -1.22 -18.77 -2.34
N GLY A 72 -2.16 -19.66 -2.70
CA GLY A 72 -3.09 -20.31 -1.79
C GLY A 72 -2.54 -21.57 -1.16
N TYR A 73 -2.98 -21.87 0.06
CA TYR A 73 -2.52 -23.04 0.82
C TYR A 73 -3.62 -23.64 1.71
N ARG A 74 -3.35 -24.87 2.15
CA ARG A 74 -4.08 -25.57 3.20
C ARG A 74 -3.13 -25.95 4.33
N LEU A 75 -3.53 -25.65 5.57
CA LEU A 75 -2.79 -25.97 6.79
C LEU A 75 -3.70 -26.80 7.71
N VAL A 76 -3.17 -27.89 8.28
CA VAL A 76 -3.85 -28.72 9.29
C VAL A 76 -2.91 -28.95 10.47
N VAL A 77 -3.39 -28.66 11.68
CA VAL A 77 -2.76 -29.02 12.95
C VAL A 77 -3.61 -30.08 13.63
N SER A 78 -3.07 -31.28 13.81
CA SER A 78 -3.72 -32.42 14.45
C SER A 78 -2.85 -32.94 15.60
N GLY A 79 -3.02 -32.35 16.78
CA GLY A 79 -2.18 -32.65 17.94
C GLY A 79 -0.71 -32.30 17.69
N SER A 80 0.15 -33.32 17.60
CA SER A 80 1.60 -33.16 17.36
C SER A 80 2.01 -33.31 15.88
N GLU A 81 1.05 -33.54 14.98
CA GLU A 81 1.27 -33.63 13.54
C GLU A 81 0.71 -32.40 12.84
N VAL A 82 1.50 -31.80 11.95
CA VAL A 82 1.12 -30.62 11.17
C VAL A 82 1.41 -30.88 9.69
N THR A 83 0.49 -30.49 8.82
CA THR A 83 0.65 -30.55 7.36
C THR A 83 0.36 -29.20 6.74
N ILE A 84 1.29 -28.71 5.93
CA ILE A 84 1.14 -27.53 5.07
C ILE A 84 1.20 -28.01 3.61
N THR A 85 0.21 -27.62 2.81
CA THR A 85 0.16 -27.90 1.38
C THR A 85 -0.08 -26.60 0.63
N GLY A 86 0.93 -26.13 -0.11
CA GLY A 86 0.82 -24.95 -0.97
C GLY A 86 0.39 -25.32 -2.39
N SER A 87 -0.35 -24.44 -3.05
CA SER A 87 -0.59 -24.56 -4.51
C SER A 87 0.70 -24.30 -5.31
N ASP A 88 1.59 -23.50 -4.72
CA ASP A 88 2.91 -23.11 -5.20
C ASP A 88 3.85 -22.83 -3.99
N PRO A 89 5.16 -22.58 -4.20
CA PRO A 89 6.10 -22.27 -3.12
C PRO A 89 5.72 -21.06 -2.25
N ALA A 90 5.05 -20.05 -2.79
CA ALA A 90 4.62 -18.87 -2.03
C ALA A 90 3.45 -19.22 -1.09
N GLY A 91 2.49 -20.01 -1.56
CA GLY A 91 1.43 -20.58 -0.72
C GLY A 91 2.02 -21.44 0.42
N ALA A 92 3.00 -22.30 0.14
CA ALA A 92 3.65 -23.10 1.18
C ALA A 92 4.35 -22.21 2.24
N PHE A 93 4.98 -21.12 1.83
CA PHE A 93 5.59 -20.13 2.72
C PHE A 93 4.54 -19.36 3.53
N TYR A 94 3.45 -18.87 2.93
CA TYR A 94 2.37 -18.19 3.66
C TYR A 94 1.61 -19.13 4.62
N GLY A 95 1.57 -20.43 4.33
CA GLY A 95 1.13 -21.46 5.27
C GLY A 95 2.06 -21.61 6.48
N ALA A 96 3.38 -21.56 6.27
CA ALA A 96 4.36 -21.55 7.36
C ALA A 96 4.30 -20.28 8.22
N GLN A 97 4.13 -19.09 7.60
CA GLN A 97 3.91 -17.83 8.32
C GLN A 97 2.65 -17.89 9.20
N THR A 98 1.58 -18.51 8.69
CA THR A 98 0.32 -18.67 9.44
C THR A 98 0.48 -19.65 10.60
N LEU A 99 1.27 -20.72 10.45
CA LEU A 99 1.61 -21.61 11.57
C LEU A 99 2.46 -20.90 12.63
N LEU A 100 3.41 -20.04 12.22
CA LEU A 100 4.21 -19.23 13.14
C LEU A 100 3.35 -18.24 13.93
N GLY A 101 2.33 -17.64 13.29
CA GLY A 101 1.31 -16.83 13.97
C GLY A 101 0.45 -17.63 14.95
N LEU A 102 -0.04 -18.81 14.56
CA LEU A 102 -0.78 -19.73 15.44
C LEU A 102 0.06 -20.21 16.63
N ALA A 103 1.38 -20.29 16.48
CA ALA A 103 2.31 -20.73 17.52
C ALA A 103 2.78 -19.60 18.46
N ALA A 104 2.26 -18.36 18.35
CA ALA A 104 2.83 -17.17 18.99
C ALA A 104 3.10 -17.28 20.51
N ASP A 105 2.28 -18.07 21.24
CA ASP A 105 2.37 -18.34 22.69
C ASP A 105 3.04 -19.69 23.04
N GLY A 106 3.65 -20.37 22.06
CA GLY A 106 4.27 -21.69 22.23
C GLY A 106 3.30 -22.86 22.33
N VAL A 107 2.01 -22.64 22.03
CA VAL A 107 0.95 -23.67 22.00
C VAL A 107 0.25 -23.63 20.64
N LEU A 108 0.26 -24.76 19.93
CA LEU A 108 -0.45 -24.91 18.65
C LEU A 108 -1.90 -25.37 18.88
N PRO A 109 -2.92 -24.60 18.46
CA PRO A 109 -4.32 -25.01 18.55
C PRO A 109 -4.68 -26.04 17.47
N PRO A 110 -5.60 -26.99 17.73
CA PRO A 110 -6.03 -27.97 16.74
C PRO A 110 -6.99 -27.30 15.73
N VAL A 111 -6.53 -27.16 14.49
CA VAL A 111 -7.15 -26.27 13.49
C VAL A 111 -6.94 -26.77 12.06
N THR A 112 -7.90 -26.49 11.19
CA THR A 112 -7.75 -26.53 9.73
C THR A 112 -7.92 -25.12 9.17
N VAL A 113 -7.02 -24.72 8.29
CA VAL A 113 -7.05 -23.43 7.57
C VAL A 113 -6.99 -23.71 6.07
N ALA A 114 -7.81 -23.02 5.29
CA ALA A 114 -7.69 -22.92 3.83
C ALA A 114 -7.76 -21.43 3.45
N ASP A 115 -6.75 -20.95 2.73
CA ASP A 115 -6.51 -19.52 2.61
C ASP A 115 -5.75 -19.14 1.33
N TRP A 116 -6.05 -17.98 0.76
CA TRP A 116 -5.48 -17.45 -0.49
C TRP A 116 -5.78 -15.94 -0.62
N PRO A 117 -4.97 -15.14 -1.34
CA PRO A 117 -5.19 -13.70 -1.43
C PRO A 117 -6.44 -13.32 -2.23
N GLN A 118 -6.86 -12.06 -2.15
CA GLN A 118 -7.86 -11.46 -3.05
C GLN A 118 -7.22 -10.68 -4.20
N LEU A 119 -6.13 -9.97 -3.91
CA LEU A 119 -5.37 -9.20 -4.90
C LEU A 119 -4.04 -9.89 -5.24
N ARG A 120 -3.69 -9.84 -6.53
CA ARG A 120 -2.52 -10.52 -7.12
C ARG A 120 -1.21 -9.79 -6.80
N TRP A 121 -1.27 -8.47 -6.68
CA TRP A 121 -0.15 -7.64 -6.22
C TRP A 121 -0.54 -6.96 -4.90
N ARG A 122 0.32 -7.11 -3.88
CA ARG A 122 0.06 -6.62 -2.51
C ARG A 122 1.38 -6.13 -1.96
N GLY A 123 1.53 -4.85 -1.67
CA GLY A 123 2.83 -4.36 -1.23
C GLY A 123 2.96 -2.90 -0.88
N THR A 124 4.19 -2.42 -0.98
CA THR A 124 4.57 -1.01 -0.78
C THR A 124 5.37 -0.48 -1.95
N ILE A 125 5.30 0.83 -2.17
CA ILE A 125 6.15 1.57 -3.08
C ILE A 125 6.92 2.62 -2.29
N GLU A 126 8.26 2.54 -2.26
CA GLU A 126 9.10 3.55 -1.60
C GLU A 126 9.22 4.77 -2.55
N GLY A 127 8.11 5.48 -2.74
CA GLY A 127 7.94 6.49 -3.80
C GLY A 127 7.78 7.93 -3.29
N PHE A 128 7.91 8.13 -1.98
CA PHE A 128 7.85 9.42 -1.29
C PHE A 128 9.06 10.32 -1.56
N TYR A 129 8.92 11.61 -1.22
CA TYR A 129 10.00 12.60 -1.23
C TYR A 129 10.70 12.71 0.14
N GLY A 130 11.98 13.11 0.13
CA GLY A 130 12.81 13.19 1.33
C GLY A 130 13.72 11.97 1.54
N PRO A 131 14.39 11.87 2.71
CA PRO A 131 15.41 10.87 2.96
C PRO A 131 14.94 9.42 2.69
N PRO A 132 15.52 8.72 1.69
CA PRO A 132 15.14 7.34 1.39
C PRO A 132 15.43 6.39 2.56
N TRP A 133 14.71 5.27 2.62
CA TRP A 133 14.93 4.28 3.68
C TRP A 133 16.37 3.74 3.65
N SER A 134 16.94 3.49 4.84
CA SER A 134 18.27 2.89 4.89
C SER A 134 18.24 1.44 4.41
N HIS A 135 19.39 0.93 3.99
CA HIS A 135 19.53 -0.46 3.52
C HIS A 135 19.05 -1.48 4.56
N ALA A 136 19.32 -1.23 5.84
CA ALA A 136 18.86 -2.09 6.95
C ALA A 136 17.34 -2.05 7.13
N ASP A 137 16.73 -0.88 6.91
CA ASP A 137 15.27 -0.71 7.04
C ASP A 137 14.56 -1.39 5.87
N ARG A 138 15.08 -1.27 4.64
CA ARG A 138 14.57 -2.02 3.46
C ARG A 138 14.66 -3.54 3.67
N LEU A 139 15.77 -4.05 4.18
CA LEU A 139 15.91 -5.48 4.52
C LEU A 139 14.87 -5.93 5.55
N ALA A 140 14.70 -5.16 6.63
CA ALA A 140 13.73 -5.47 7.68
C ALA A 140 12.27 -5.33 7.21
N HIS A 141 11.99 -4.42 6.27
CA HIS A 141 10.67 -4.25 5.65
C HIS A 141 10.33 -5.41 4.70
N LEU A 142 11.29 -5.92 3.93
CA LEU A 142 11.08 -7.10 3.07
C LEU A 142 10.71 -8.35 3.89
N GLU A 143 11.34 -8.54 5.06
CA GLU A 143 10.98 -9.60 6.00
C GLU A 143 9.60 -9.37 6.64
N PHE A 144 9.29 -8.14 7.06
CA PHE A 144 7.96 -7.76 7.54
C PHE A 144 6.87 -8.02 6.50
N ALA A 145 7.13 -7.70 5.23
CA ALA A 145 6.22 -7.87 4.11
C ALA A 145 5.88 -9.35 3.88
N GLY A 146 6.88 -10.23 3.80
CA GLY A 146 6.68 -11.67 3.61
C GLY A 146 5.85 -12.31 4.74
N ARG A 147 6.04 -11.85 5.99
CA ARG A 147 5.25 -12.31 7.15
C ARG A 147 3.78 -11.91 7.07
N HIS A 148 3.50 -10.68 6.61
CA HIS A 148 2.14 -10.17 6.39
C HIS A 148 1.56 -10.59 5.02
N LYS A 149 2.17 -11.56 4.33
CA LYS A 149 1.74 -12.09 3.02
C LYS A 149 1.65 -11.02 1.91
N LEU A 150 2.36 -9.91 2.07
CA LEU A 150 2.65 -8.96 0.99
C LEU A 150 3.67 -9.62 0.05
N ASN A 151 3.52 -9.40 -1.25
CA ASN A 151 4.34 -10.01 -2.30
C ASN A 151 5.00 -8.99 -3.22
N THR A 152 4.97 -7.69 -2.91
CA THR A 152 5.52 -6.63 -3.77
C THR A 152 6.25 -5.57 -2.93
N TYR A 153 7.46 -5.19 -3.35
CA TYR A 153 8.14 -3.98 -2.89
C TYR A 153 8.71 -3.27 -4.11
N VAL A 154 8.37 -2.00 -4.28
CA VAL A 154 8.86 -1.17 -5.39
C VAL A 154 9.94 -0.22 -4.89
N TYR A 155 11.13 -0.35 -5.47
CA TYR A 155 12.24 0.58 -5.29
C TYR A 155 12.01 1.79 -6.21
N ALA A 156 11.47 2.89 -5.67
CA ALA A 156 11.20 4.14 -6.38
C ALA A 156 11.69 5.44 -5.66
N PRO A 157 12.79 5.41 -4.86
CA PRO A 157 13.15 6.54 -4.01
C PRO A 157 13.49 7.78 -4.85
N LYS A 158 12.66 8.82 -4.75
CA LYS A 158 12.74 10.03 -5.61
C LYS A 158 14.10 10.73 -5.56
N ASP A 159 14.77 10.67 -4.42
CA ASP A 159 16.06 11.32 -4.18
C ASP A 159 17.30 10.48 -4.56
N ASP A 160 17.16 9.20 -4.91
CA ASP A 160 18.27 8.44 -5.52
C ASP A 160 18.65 9.09 -6.88
N PRO A 161 19.88 9.61 -7.04
CA PRO A 161 20.30 10.20 -8.30
C PRO A 161 20.22 9.21 -9.45
N TYR A 162 20.65 7.95 -9.27
CA TYR A 162 20.73 6.95 -10.33
C TYR A 162 19.35 6.41 -10.77
N HIS A 163 18.32 6.63 -9.95
CA HIS A 163 16.92 6.34 -10.27
C HIS A 163 16.29 7.43 -11.15
N ARG A 164 16.56 8.72 -10.89
CA ARG A 164 15.82 9.85 -11.48
C ARG A 164 16.68 10.93 -12.14
N ARG A 165 17.55 11.62 -11.39
CA ARG A 165 18.32 12.79 -11.91
C ARG A 165 19.47 12.40 -12.86
N GLN A 166 20.13 11.29 -12.56
CA GLN A 166 21.28 10.69 -13.25
C GLN A 166 20.92 9.30 -13.82
N TRP A 167 19.69 9.15 -14.32
CA TRP A 167 19.17 7.85 -14.82
C TRP A 167 20.00 7.25 -15.99
N ARG A 168 20.86 8.04 -16.65
CA ARG A 168 21.79 7.57 -17.68
C ARG A 168 23.03 6.87 -17.12
N ASP A 169 23.42 7.23 -15.90
CA ASP A 169 24.65 6.72 -15.28
C ASP A 169 24.38 5.32 -14.69
N PRO A 170 25.24 4.32 -14.95
CA PRO A 170 25.10 2.98 -14.37
C PRO A 170 25.27 3.04 -12.85
N TYR A 171 24.67 2.10 -12.12
CA TYR A 171 24.89 2.00 -10.67
C TYR A 171 26.37 1.65 -10.40
N PRO A 172 27.03 2.32 -9.43
CA PRO A 172 28.33 1.90 -8.92
C PRO A 172 28.25 0.47 -8.36
N ALA A 173 29.34 -0.30 -8.48
CA ALA A 173 29.35 -1.72 -8.07
C ALA A 173 28.84 -1.95 -6.64
N ALA A 174 29.22 -1.09 -5.68
CA ALA A 174 28.76 -1.19 -4.29
C ALA A 174 27.25 -0.90 -4.10
N GLU A 175 26.63 -0.11 -4.97
CA GLU A 175 25.17 0.09 -4.98
C GLU A 175 24.46 -1.09 -5.65
N LEU A 176 25.08 -1.67 -6.67
CA LEU A 176 24.57 -2.85 -7.35
C LEU A 176 24.63 -4.10 -6.46
N ASP A 177 25.71 -4.29 -5.69
CA ASP A 177 25.83 -5.30 -4.62
C ASP A 177 24.67 -5.13 -3.61
N ARG A 178 24.33 -3.89 -3.21
CA ARG A 178 23.18 -3.60 -2.32
C ARG A 178 21.82 -3.94 -2.98
N ILE A 179 21.61 -3.58 -4.24
CA ILE A 179 20.38 -3.93 -4.98
C ILE A 179 20.22 -5.46 -5.08
N GLY A 180 21.30 -6.18 -5.34
CA GLY A 180 21.30 -7.65 -5.37
C GLY A 180 21.00 -8.30 -4.01
N GLU A 181 21.51 -7.73 -2.91
CA GLU A 181 21.18 -8.18 -1.55
C GLU A 181 19.67 -7.99 -1.24
N LEU A 182 19.09 -6.84 -1.61
CA LEU A 182 17.66 -6.60 -1.46
C LEU A 182 16.82 -7.53 -2.33
N ALA A 183 17.23 -7.79 -3.58
CA ALA A 183 16.56 -8.74 -4.46
C ALA A 183 16.59 -10.17 -3.90
N ALA A 184 17.72 -10.61 -3.33
CA ALA A 184 17.83 -11.91 -2.65
C ALA A 184 16.97 -11.97 -1.37
N ALA A 185 16.94 -10.92 -0.56
CA ALA A 185 16.10 -10.83 0.63
C ALA A 185 14.60 -10.86 0.30
N ALA A 186 14.20 -10.18 -0.78
CA ALA A 186 12.85 -10.21 -1.31
C ALA A 186 12.47 -11.63 -1.79
N ARG A 187 13.36 -12.29 -2.56
CA ARG A 187 13.19 -13.67 -3.03
C ARG A 187 12.97 -14.66 -1.87
N ARG A 188 13.77 -14.57 -0.80
CA ARG A 188 13.60 -15.40 0.42
C ARG A 188 12.26 -15.17 1.13
N SER A 189 11.69 -13.97 0.99
CA SER A 189 10.45 -13.54 1.65
C SER A 189 9.19 -13.71 0.77
N HIS A 190 9.33 -14.28 -0.43
CA HIS A 190 8.30 -14.30 -1.49
C HIS A 190 7.74 -12.90 -1.82
N VAL A 191 8.64 -11.93 -1.87
CA VAL A 191 8.38 -10.55 -2.31
C VAL A 191 9.02 -10.33 -3.68
N ARG A 192 8.24 -9.79 -4.61
CA ARG A 192 8.69 -9.26 -5.89
C ARG A 192 9.39 -7.93 -5.66
N PHE A 193 10.71 -7.92 -5.83
CA PHE A 193 11.49 -6.69 -5.89
C PHE A 193 11.29 -6.05 -7.26
N VAL A 194 10.51 -4.98 -7.32
CA VAL A 194 10.27 -4.20 -8.55
C VAL A 194 11.27 -3.05 -8.57
N PHE A 195 12.25 -3.10 -9.47
CA PHE A 195 13.18 -1.98 -9.66
C PHE A 195 12.60 -0.96 -10.65
N SER A 196 12.62 0.33 -10.32
CA SER A 196 12.05 1.37 -11.17
C SER A 196 13.06 2.43 -11.62
N VAL A 197 12.77 3.09 -12.75
CA VAL A 197 13.55 4.24 -13.26
C VAL A 197 12.60 5.39 -13.61
N SER A 198 12.97 6.62 -13.26
CA SER A 198 12.23 7.85 -13.57
C SER A 198 12.96 8.72 -14.63
N PRO A 199 13.00 8.32 -15.92
CA PRO A 199 13.85 9.00 -16.92
C PRO A 199 13.27 10.34 -17.42
N GLY A 200 11.97 10.59 -17.20
CA GLY A 200 11.21 11.61 -17.90
C GLY A 200 11.57 13.07 -17.63
N LEU A 201 12.42 13.36 -16.64
CA LEU A 201 12.94 14.72 -16.38
C LEU A 201 13.86 15.23 -17.50
N SER A 202 14.49 14.34 -18.27
CA SER A 202 15.53 14.75 -19.23
C SER A 202 15.71 13.84 -20.45
N MET A 203 14.97 12.73 -20.57
CA MET A 203 15.08 11.80 -21.70
C MET A 203 14.57 12.43 -23.00
N VAL A 204 15.37 12.35 -24.07
CA VAL A 204 14.91 12.58 -25.44
C VAL A 204 14.30 11.28 -25.97
N TYR A 205 12.99 11.11 -25.82
CA TYR A 205 12.30 9.83 -26.08
C TYR A 205 12.44 9.32 -27.52
N SER A 206 12.74 10.20 -28.47
CA SER A 206 12.95 9.89 -29.89
C SER A 206 14.41 9.56 -30.26
N ASP A 207 15.37 9.67 -29.33
CA ASP A 207 16.77 9.29 -29.57
C ASP A 207 17.02 7.81 -29.19
N PRO A 208 17.42 6.94 -30.15
CA PRO A 208 17.75 5.55 -29.86
C PRO A 208 18.85 5.36 -28.80
N ALA A 209 19.79 6.31 -28.67
CA ALA A 209 20.87 6.21 -27.69
C ALA A 209 20.38 6.37 -26.24
N GLU A 210 19.32 7.14 -26.02
CA GLU A 210 18.65 7.27 -24.71
C GLU A 210 17.96 5.94 -24.32
N VAL A 211 17.36 5.28 -25.31
CA VAL A 211 16.75 3.95 -25.14
C VAL A 211 17.83 2.88 -24.91
N ASP A 212 18.97 2.96 -25.60
CA ASP A 212 20.13 2.08 -25.36
C ASP A 212 20.63 2.20 -23.90
N LEU A 213 20.75 3.42 -23.38
CA LEU A 213 21.17 3.66 -21.99
C LEU A 213 20.15 3.13 -20.97
N LEU A 214 18.85 3.34 -21.20
CA LEU A 214 17.79 2.81 -20.32
C LEU A 214 17.79 1.28 -20.29
N VAL A 215 17.88 0.64 -21.46
CA VAL A 215 17.94 -0.82 -21.58
C VAL A 215 19.23 -1.37 -20.95
N ALA A 216 20.36 -0.67 -21.06
CA ALA A 216 21.62 -1.06 -20.42
C ALA A 216 21.55 -0.99 -18.88
N LYS A 217 20.95 0.07 -18.30
CA LYS A 217 20.71 0.14 -16.83
C LYS A 217 19.77 -0.98 -16.37
N LEU A 218 18.68 -1.22 -17.10
CA LEU A 218 17.71 -2.25 -16.75
C LEU A 218 18.28 -3.67 -16.91
N ALA A 219 19.22 -3.91 -17.84
CA ALA A 219 20.01 -5.13 -17.88
C ALA A 219 20.92 -5.25 -16.63
N GLN A 220 21.69 -4.21 -16.31
CA GLN A 220 22.61 -4.18 -15.17
C GLN A 220 21.95 -4.63 -13.85
N VAL A 221 20.73 -4.16 -13.55
CA VAL A 221 20.00 -4.55 -12.32
C VAL A 221 19.38 -5.95 -12.42
N ARG A 222 19.02 -6.43 -13.61
CA ARG A 222 18.56 -7.83 -13.81
C ARG A 222 19.70 -8.82 -13.62
N ASP A 223 20.90 -8.48 -14.09
CA ASP A 223 22.11 -9.27 -13.87
C ASP A 223 22.49 -9.36 -12.37
N ALA A 224 22.07 -8.38 -11.56
CA ALA A 224 22.16 -8.42 -10.09
C ALA A 224 21.04 -9.23 -9.41
N GLY A 225 20.14 -9.87 -10.18
CA GLY A 225 19.11 -10.79 -9.68
C GLY A 225 17.69 -10.21 -9.54
N VAL A 226 17.42 -9.02 -10.10
CA VAL A 226 16.07 -8.43 -10.19
C VAL A 226 15.28 -9.04 -11.34
N GLU A 227 13.99 -9.34 -11.13
CA GLU A 227 13.10 -9.94 -12.13
C GLU A 227 12.03 -8.97 -12.66
N ASP A 228 11.46 -8.13 -11.80
CA ASP A 228 10.39 -7.17 -12.15
C ASP A 228 10.95 -5.75 -12.29
N VAL A 229 10.51 -5.04 -13.32
CA VAL A 229 10.96 -3.66 -13.62
C VAL A 229 9.79 -2.71 -13.89
N ALA A 230 10.00 -1.41 -13.66
CA ALA A 230 8.99 -0.39 -13.90
C ALA A 230 9.55 0.93 -14.48
N LEU A 231 8.72 1.66 -15.23
CA LEU A 231 9.04 2.97 -15.81
C LEU A 231 8.14 4.06 -15.25
N LEU A 232 8.75 5.10 -14.69
CA LEU A 232 8.07 6.18 -13.97
C LEU A 232 8.11 7.47 -14.79
N PHE A 233 6.93 7.98 -15.12
CA PHE A 233 6.71 9.26 -15.79
C PHE A 233 5.83 10.20 -14.93
N ASP A 234 5.85 10.00 -13.61
CA ASP A 234 5.25 10.85 -12.59
C ASP A 234 6.04 12.16 -12.43
N ASP A 235 5.36 13.25 -12.06
CA ASP A 235 5.95 14.55 -11.71
C ASP A 235 7.00 15.08 -12.73
N ILE A 236 6.61 15.05 -14.02
CA ILE A 236 7.33 15.61 -15.17
C ILE A 236 6.39 16.54 -15.99
N PRO A 237 6.91 17.38 -16.90
CA PRO A 237 6.07 18.18 -17.80
C PRO A 237 5.14 17.31 -18.67
N ALA A 238 3.85 17.65 -18.69
CA ALA A 238 2.85 16.90 -19.48
C ALA A 238 3.05 17.02 -21.00
N ASP A 239 3.63 18.13 -21.47
CA ASP A 239 4.02 18.34 -22.86
C ASP A 239 5.49 17.95 -23.11
N LEU A 240 5.77 17.33 -24.26
CA LEU A 240 7.11 16.90 -24.65
C LEU A 240 8.07 18.11 -24.76
N PRO A 241 9.15 18.20 -23.95
CA PRO A 241 10.01 19.38 -23.89
C PRO A 241 10.96 19.50 -25.10
N HIS A 242 11.40 18.38 -25.67
CA HIS A 242 12.34 18.37 -26.80
C HIS A 242 11.62 18.52 -28.15
N SER A 243 12.25 19.25 -29.07
CA SER A 243 11.72 19.47 -30.43
C SER A 243 11.72 18.21 -31.30
N ALA A 244 12.68 17.30 -31.07
CA ALA A 244 12.74 16.00 -31.73
C ALA A 244 11.53 15.13 -31.36
N ASP A 245 11.23 15.03 -30.06
CA ASP A 245 10.08 14.24 -29.57
C ASP A 245 8.75 14.80 -30.09
N ARG A 246 8.59 16.13 -30.11
CA ARG A 246 7.41 16.78 -30.71
C ARG A 246 7.27 16.54 -32.22
N ALA A 247 8.38 16.30 -32.93
CA ALA A 247 8.36 15.93 -34.35
C ALA A 247 8.09 14.43 -34.57
N ALA A 248 8.48 13.56 -33.64
CA ALA A 248 8.30 12.12 -33.71
C ALA A 248 6.90 11.66 -33.26
N PHE A 249 6.42 12.16 -32.12
CA PHE A 249 5.19 11.69 -31.45
C PHE A 249 4.00 12.67 -31.58
N GLY A 250 4.30 13.94 -31.82
CA GLY A 250 3.34 15.04 -31.96
C GLY A 250 3.46 16.11 -30.87
N ALA A 251 2.75 17.21 -31.08
CA ALA A 251 2.69 18.37 -30.17
C ALA A 251 1.26 18.74 -29.75
N ALA A 252 0.32 17.79 -29.87
CA ALA A 252 -1.02 17.92 -29.31
C ALA A 252 -1.02 17.57 -27.81
N PRO A 253 -1.97 18.09 -27.00
CA PRO A 253 -2.09 17.71 -25.59
C PRO A 253 -2.09 16.19 -25.41
N GLY A 254 -1.28 15.69 -24.49
CA GLY A 254 -1.15 14.25 -24.23
C GLY A 254 -0.21 13.47 -25.16
N SER A 255 0.44 14.11 -26.15
CA SER A 255 1.39 13.42 -27.06
C SER A 255 2.57 12.73 -26.35
N SER A 256 2.84 13.11 -25.09
CA SER A 256 3.75 12.42 -24.17
C SER A 256 3.44 10.93 -24.01
N ALA A 257 2.16 10.54 -23.94
CA ALA A 257 1.75 9.14 -23.78
C ALA A 257 2.28 8.21 -24.89
N ARG A 258 2.38 8.71 -26.14
CA ARG A 258 2.98 7.97 -27.26
C ARG A 258 4.47 7.72 -27.07
N ALA A 259 5.18 8.71 -26.56
CA ALA A 259 6.61 8.62 -26.27
C ALA A 259 6.85 7.60 -25.15
N HIS A 260 6.06 7.67 -24.07
CA HIS A 260 6.08 6.72 -22.96
C HIS A 260 5.78 5.30 -23.43
N ALA A 261 4.69 5.09 -24.19
CA ALA A 261 4.34 3.80 -24.76
C ALA A 261 5.39 3.22 -25.73
N ALA A 262 6.07 4.08 -26.50
CA ALA A 262 7.18 3.67 -27.37
C ALA A 262 8.40 3.18 -26.56
N VAL A 263 8.74 3.86 -25.45
CA VAL A 263 9.80 3.40 -24.54
C VAL A 263 9.40 2.11 -23.82
N CYS A 264 8.16 1.98 -23.36
CA CYS A 264 7.65 0.74 -22.75
C CYS A 264 7.79 -0.46 -23.71
N ARG A 265 7.36 -0.33 -24.97
CA ARG A 265 7.62 -1.34 -26.02
C ARG A 265 9.10 -1.68 -26.14
N ALA A 266 9.96 -0.66 -26.32
CA ALA A 266 11.37 -0.89 -26.56
C ALA A 266 12.07 -1.57 -25.37
N VAL A 267 11.61 -1.35 -24.14
CA VAL A 267 12.10 -2.05 -22.95
C VAL A 267 11.62 -3.52 -22.92
N ILE A 268 10.33 -3.78 -23.19
CA ILE A 268 9.77 -5.14 -23.28
C ILE A 268 10.49 -5.97 -24.36
N ASP A 269 10.53 -5.44 -25.60
CA ASP A 269 11.09 -6.11 -26.77
C ASP A 269 12.59 -6.42 -26.61
N ARG A 270 13.37 -5.50 -26.03
CA ARG A 270 14.84 -5.59 -25.97
C ARG A 270 15.38 -6.30 -24.74
N LEU A 271 14.64 -6.32 -23.63
CA LEU A 271 14.97 -7.13 -22.46
C LEU A 271 14.36 -8.54 -22.52
N GLY A 272 13.42 -8.78 -23.44
CA GLY A 272 12.68 -10.03 -23.55
C GLY A 272 11.87 -10.31 -22.29
N LEU A 273 11.07 -9.35 -21.84
CA LEU A 273 10.30 -9.47 -20.59
C LEU A 273 9.19 -10.53 -20.75
N ASP A 274 9.23 -11.53 -19.88
CA ASP A 274 8.22 -12.58 -19.70
C ASP A 274 7.20 -12.25 -18.59
N ARG A 275 7.44 -11.16 -17.86
CA ARG A 275 6.64 -10.63 -16.77
C ARG A 275 6.09 -9.25 -17.16
N PRO A 276 4.88 -8.86 -16.71
CA PRO A 276 4.32 -7.55 -16.99
C PRO A 276 5.27 -6.41 -16.60
N LEU A 277 5.59 -5.53 -17.56
CA LEU A 277 6.14 -4.22 -17.24
C LEU A 277 5.09 -3.43 -16.46
N ILE A 278 5.52 -2.65 -15.46
CA ILE A 278 4.66 -1.71 -14.76
C ILE A 278 5.04 -0.28 -15.17
N MET A 279 4.07 0.62 -15.31
CA MET A 279 4.34 2.04 -15.51
C MET A 279 3.39 2.95 -14.73
N VAL A 280 3.85 4.16 -14.39
CA VAL A 280 2.97 5.26 -13.98
C VAL A 280 3.00 6.35 -15.07
N PRO A 281 1.84 6.78 -15.59
CA PRO A 281 1.75 7.84 -16.59
C PRO A 281 1.92 9.22 -15.94
N THR A 282 2.09 10.28 -16.73
CA THR A 282 2.13 11.65 -16.20
C THR A 282 0.76 12.14 -15.73
N ASP A 283 -0.31 11.60 -16.31
CA ASP A 283 -1.70 11.82 -15.89
C ASP A 283 -2.18 10.62 -15.06
N TYR A 284 -1.70 10.51 -13.81
CA TYR A 284 -1.87 9.34 -12.92
C TYR A 284 -3.06 9.43 -11.93
N ALA A 285 -3.69 10.60 -11.79
CA ALA A 285 -4.73 10.88 -10.79
C ALA A 285 -6.06 11.28 -11.44
N GLY A 286 -7.20 10.84 -10.93
CA GLY A 286 -8.53 11.09 -11.52
C GLY A 286 -9.10 9.91 -12.30
N THR A 287 -10.38 9.98 -12.69
CA THR A 287 -11.16 8.85 -13.23
C THR A 287 -11.74 9.08 -14.64
N SER A 288 -11.54 10.26 -15.22
CA SER A 288 -12.06 10.65 -16.54
C SER A 288 -11.08 10.32 -17.66
N ALA A 289 -11.59 10.14 -18.89
CA ALA A 289 -10.76 10.15 -20.08
C ALA A 289 -10.12 11.55 -20.29
N THR A 290 -8.89 11.56 -20.81
CA THR A 290 -8.13 12.76 -21.18
C THR A 290 -7.38 12.47 -22.49
N PRO A 291 -6.91 13.50 -23.23
CA PRO A 291 -6.09 13.28 -24.42
C PRO A 291 -4.80 12.48 -24.17
N HIS A 292 -4.24 12.54 -22.96
CA HIS A 292 -3.09 11.71 -22.58
C HIS A 292 -3.50 10.24 -22.43
N ARG A 293 -4.60 9.95 -21.71
CA ARG A 293 -5.08 8.57 -21.50
C ARG A 293 -5.65 7.92 -22.75
N GLU A 294 -6.37 8.68 -23.59
CA GLU A 294 -6.86 8.21 -24.88
C GLU A 294 -5.70 7.78 -25.81
N LEU A 295 -4.60 8.53 -25.80
CA LEU A 295 -3.38 8.16 -26.52
C LEU A 295 -2.62 7.01 -25.84
N LEU A 296 -2.60 6.94 -24.51
CA LEU A 296 -1.98 5.82 -23.78
C LEU A 296 -2.73 4.50 -24.07
N ALA A 297 -4.05 4.49 -23.95
CA ALA A 297 -4.93 3.34 -24.20
C ALA A 297 -4.83 2.80 -25.64
N ALA A 298 -4.51 3.68 -26.61
CA ALA A 298 -4.36 3.31 -28.01
C ALA A 298 -2.96 2.81 -28.38
N GLU A 299 -1.95 3.04 -27.53
CA GLU A 299 -0.54 2.88 -27.88
C GLU A 299 0.26 2.00 -26.91
N LEU A 300 -0.09 1.92 -25.63
CA LEU A 300 0.64 1.14 -24.62
C LEU A 300 0.34 -0.37 -24.80
N PRO A 301 1.34 -1.29 -24.68
CA PRO A 301 1.09 -2.72 -24.81
C PRO A 301 0.08 -3.22 -23.75
N ALA A 302 -0.90 -4.02 -24.16
CA ALA A 302 -2.08 -4.35 -23.37
C ALA A 302 -1.81 -5.17 -22.08
N ASP A 303 -0.62 -5.74 -21.97
CA ASP A 303 -0.10 -6.49 -20.82
C ASP A 303 0.62 -5.62 -19.78
N VAL A 304 0.89 -4.34 -20.08
CA VAL A 304 1.47 -3.39 -19.12
C VAL A 304 0.44 -3.05 -18.04
N LEU A 305 0.87 -3.10 -16.78
CA LEU A 305 0.08 -2.65 -15.63
C LEU A 305 0.29 -1.15 -15.39
N VAL A 306 -0.81 -0.42 -15.17
CA VAL A 306 -0.80 1.04 -15.04
C VAL A 306 -1.07 1.45 -13.58
N TRP A 307 -0.16 2.21 -12.97
CA TRP A 307 -0.36 2.79 -11.65
C TRP A 307 -1.32 4.00 -11.69
N TRP A 308 -2.21 4.05 -10.70
CA TRP A 308 -3.25 5.07 -10.52
C TRP A 308 -3.42 5.38 -9.03
N THR A 309 -3.61 6.64 -8.65
CA THR A 309 -3.67 7.07 -7.23
C THR A 309 -5.06 7.19 -6.62
N GLY A 310 -6.12 7.06 -7.43
CA GLY A 310 -7.49 7.37 -7.05
C GLY A 310 -8.08 8.54 -7.83
N ARG A 311 -9.18 9.13 -7.36
CA ARG A 311 -9.79 10.32 -7.99
C ARG A 311 -8.95 11.60 -7.88
N ASP A 312 -7.90 11.59 -7.06
CA ASP A 312 -6.95 12.68 -6.81
C ASP A 312 -5.58 12.05 -6.43
N ILE A 313 -4.56 12.85 -6.14
CA ILE A 313 -3.22 12.37 -5.74
C ILE A 313 -3.27 11.68 -4.37
N VAL A 314 -4.04 12.23 -3.41
CA VAL A 314 -4.21 11.70 -2.05
C VAL A 314 -5.71 11.60 -1.76
N VAL A 315 -6.20 10.40 -1.40
CA VAL A 315 -7.64 10.14 -1.24
C VAL A 315 -8.01 9.47 0.08
N GLY A 316 -9.13 9.92 0.67
CA GLY A 316 -9.72 9.32 1.87
C GLY A 316 -10.47 8.02 1.60
N ASP A 317 -10.97 7.82 0.38
CA ASP A 317 -11.76 6.66 -0.03
C ASP A 317 -11.58 6.37 -1.53
N ILE A 318 -11.80 5.12 -1.91
CA ILE A 318 -11.75 4.61 -3.29
C ILE A 318 -12.90 3.63 -3.49
N THR A 319 -13.85 4.00 -4.35
CA THR A 319 -15.05 3.22 -4.65
C THR A 319 -14.87 2.31 -5.87
N ARG A 320 -15.71 1.28 -5.96
CA ARG A 320 -15.77 0.38 -7.11
C ARG A 320 -16.03 1.12 -8.43
N ALA A 321 -16.91 2.12 -8.40
CA ALA A 321 -17.24 2.93 -9.57
C ALA A 321 -16.05 3.77 -10.07
N GLU A 322 -15.19 4.26 -9.18
CA GLU A 322 -13.97 4.99 -9.54
C GLU A 322 -12.92 4.07 -10.15
N ILE A 323 -12.71 2.87 -9.60
CA ILE A 323 -11.82 1.84 -10.18
C ILE A 323 -12.25 1.49 -11.60
N ASP A 324 -13.54 1.15 -11.80
CA ASP A 324 -14.08 0.82 -13.12
C ASP A 324 -14.01 2.00 -14.10
N ALA A 325 -14.13 3.25 -13.62
CA ALA A 325 -14.03 4.44 -14.46
C ALA A 325 -12.58 4.75 -14.86
N ALA A 326 -11.64 4.71 -13.92
CA ALA A 326 -10.22 4.89 -14.18
C ALA A 326 -9.70 3.85 -15.16
N ALA A 327 -10.00 2.56 -14.95
CA ALA A 327 -9.55 1.49 -15.84
C ALA A 327 -10.11 1.65 -17.27
N ARG A 328 -11.38 2.07 -17.42
CA ARG A 328 -11.93 2.46 -18.72
C ARG A 328 -11.25 3.68 -19.33
N SER A 329 -10.76 4.63 -18.52
CA SER A 329 -10.04 5.81 -19.01
C SER A 329 -8.65 5.46 -19.55
N TYR A 330 -7.94 4.52 -18.89
CA TYR A 330 -6.60 4.10 -19.29
C TYR A 330 -6.58 2.98 -20.32
N GLY A 331 -7.57 2.08 -20.34
CA GLY A 331 -7.60 0.90 -21.21
C GLY A 331 -6.86 -0.34 -20.66
N HIS A 332 -6.26 -0.25 -19.46
CA HIS A 332 -5.44 -1.29 -18.83
C HIS A 332 -6.01 -1.78 -17.48
N GLU A 333 -5.53 -2.94 -17.02
CA GLU A 333 -5.69 -3.37 -15.62
C GLU A 333 -4.81 -2.49 -14.72
N LEU A 334 -5.38 -2.00 -13.61
CA LEU A 334 -4.73 -1.01 -12.76
C LEU A 334 -3.99 -1.62 -11.58
N LEU A 335 -2.94 -0.95 -11.15
CA LEU A 335 -2.39 -1.05 -9.79
C LEU A 335 -2.72 0.24 -9.04
N LEU A 336 -3.23 0.12 -7.82
CA LEU A 336 -3.41 1.27 -6.95
C LEU A 336 -2.07 1.66 -6.33
N TRP A 337 -1.53 2.82 -6.73
CA TRP A 337 -0.50 3.53 -5.97
C TRP A 337 -1.25 4.25 -4.84
N ASP A 338 -1.37 3.61 -3.69
CA ASP A 338 -2.10 4.23 -2.58
C ASP A 338 -1.17 5.20 -1.86
N ASN A 339 -1.42 6.51 -1.96
CA ASN A 339 -0.68 7.52 -1.20
C ASN A 339 -1.15 7.57 0.26
N PHE A 340 -0.94 6.46 0.98
CA PHE A 340 -1.22 6.22 2.39
C PHE A 340 -0.24 5.15 2.91
N PRO A 341 0.42 5.32 4.08
CA PRO A 341 0.36 6.43 5.04
C PRO A 341 1.32 7.62 4.77
N VAL A 342 1.92 7.74 3.59
CA VAL A 342 2.91 8.79 3.25
C VAL A 342 2.57 10.18 3.81
N ASN A 343 3.59 10.88 4.31
CA ASN A 343 3.48 12.19 4.95
C ASN A 343 4.47 13.25 4.41
N ASP A 344 5.03 13.07 3.21
CA ASP A 344 6.02 13.99 2.63
C ASP A 344 5.47 15.41 2.32
N PHE A 345 4.15 15.57 2.25
CA PHE A 345 3.46 16.86 2.20
C PHE A 345 3.23 17.53 3.57
N ASP A 346 3.43 16.82 4.69
CA ASP A 346 3.25 17.28 6.07
C ASP A 346 4.13 16.44 7.02
N PHE A 347 5.45 16.47 6.82
CA PHE A 347 6.41 15.65 7.58
C PHE A 347 6.23 15.69 9.11
N PRO A 348 5.85 16.83 9.73
CA PRO A 348 5.55 16.89 11.16
C PRO A 348 4.39 15.99 11.63
N ARG A 349 3.45 15.60 10.76
CA ARG A 349 2.31 14.75 11.11
C ARG A 349 2.59 13.29 10.75
N LEU A 350 2.44 12.40 11.73
CA LEU A 350 2.41 10.96 11.48
C LEU A 350 0.99 10.51 11.14
N PHE A 351 0.88 9.49 10.30
CA PHE A 351 -0.38 8.77 10.02
C PHE A 351 -0.21 7.31 10.44
N LEU A 352 -0.76 6.98 11.61
CA LEU A 352 -0.56 5.69 12.30
C LEU A 352 -1.81 4.80 12.32
N GLY A 353 -2.93 5.29 11.78
CA GLY A 353 -4.20 4.58 11.76
C GLY A 353 -4.31 3.46 10.71
N PRO A 354 -5.45 2.75 10.67
CA PRO A 354 -5.73 1.71 9.68
C PRO A 354 -6.03 2.29 8.28
N LEU A 355 -5.98 1.42 7.27
CA LEU A 355 -6.51 1.71 5.94
C LEU A 355 -8.03 1.96 6.00
N LEU A 356 -8.47 3.14 5.58
CA LEU A 356 -9.87 3.56 5.55
C LEU A 356 -10.38 3.82 4.13
N GLY A 357 -11.68 3.62 3.92
CA GLY A 357 -12.40 4.04 2.71
C GLY A 357 -12.13 3.24 1.42
N ARG A 358 -11.30 2.20 1.45
CA ARG A 358 -11.02 1.36 0.26
C ARG A 358 -12.12 0.29 0.13
N THR A 359 -12.85 0.28 -0.99
CA THR A 359 -13.97 -0.64 -1.23
C THR A 359 -13.57 -2.12 -1.10
N THR A 360 -14.50 -2.95 -0.63
CA THR A 360 -14.34 -4.41 -0.57
C THR A 360 -14.94 -5.12 -1.79
N GLU A 361 -15.62 -4.39 -2.70
CA GLU A 361 -16.35 -4.92 -3.88
C GLU A 361 -15.44 -5.26 -5.08
N LEU A 362 -14.28 -5.86 -4.80
CA LEU A 362 -13.20 -6.11 -5.77
C LEU A 362 -13.47 -7.28 -6.74
N ALA A 363 -14.56 -8.02 -6.58
CA ALA A 363 -14.91 -9.16 -7.43
C ALA A 363 -15.11 -8.73 -8.90
N GLY A 364 -14.22 -9.17 -9.79
CA GLY A 364 -14.23 -8.75 -11.19
C GLY A 364 -13.98 -7.25 -11.40
N ALA A 365 -13.28 -6.58 -10.48
CA ALA A 365 -12.74 -5.24 -10.70
C ALA A 365 -11.47 -5.32 -11.56
N PRO A 366 -11.22 -4.35 -12.46
CA PRO A 366 -9.99 -4.25 -13.27
C PRO A 366 -8.80 -3.71 -12.44
N LEU A 367 -8.58 -4.28 -11.26
CA LEU A 367 -7.54 -3.91 -10.30
C LEU A 367 -6.67 -5.12 -9.98
N ALA A 368 -5.43 -5.13 -10.48
CA ALA A 368 -4.45 -6.18 -10.25
C ALA A 368 -3.99 -6.22 -8.77
N GLY A 369 -4.02 -5.08 -8.07
CA GLY A 369 -3.51 -4.98 -6.73
C GLY A 369 -3.28 -3.57 -6.18
N ILE A 370 -2.56 -3.51 -5.06
CA ILE A 370 -2.26 -2.29 -4.29
C ILE A 370 -0.78 -2.25 -3.88
N THR A 371 -0.19 -1.07 -3.99
CA THR A 371 1.11 -0.72 -3.42
C THR A 371 0.98 0.57 -2.60
N ALA A 372 1.10 0.46 -1.28
CA ALA A 372 1.03 1.60 -0.36
C ALA A 372 2.33 2.41 -0.36
N ASN A 373 2.24 3.74 -0.47
CA ASN A 373 3.35 4.67 -0.31
C ASN A 373 3.51 4.98 1.19
N PRO A 374 4.59 4.55 1.85
CA PRO A 374 4.77 4.68 3.29
C PRO A 374 5.34 6.06 3.67
N MET A 375 5.49 6.31 4.97
CA MET A 375 6.28 7.43 5.47
C MET A 375 7.79 7.09 5.39
N PRO A 376 8.69 8.09 5.41
CA PRO A 376 10.13 7.86 5.66
C PRO A 376 10.41 7.10 6.96
N HIS A 377 9.49 7.18 7.92
CA HIS A 377 9.47 6.41 9.17
C HIS A 377 9.04 4.95 8.89
N GLU A 378 10.01 4.06 8.66
CA GLU A 378 9.77 2.69 8.23
C GLU A 378 9.00 1.85 9.25
N ALA A 379 9.37 1.86 10.53
CA ALA A 379 8.70 1.04 11.53
C ALA A 379 7.31 1.57 11.84
N ALA A 380 7.16 2.89 11.98
CA ALA A 380 5.86 3.55 12.15
C ALA A 380 4.90 3.18 11.00
N SER A 381 5.39 3.15 9.76
CA SER A 381 4.60 2.78 8.58
C SER A 381 4.08 1.34 8.62
N ARG A 382 4.74 0.42 9.33
CA ARG A 382 4.30 -0.99 9.46
C ARG A 382 2.90 -1.12 10.06
N ILE A 383 2.47 -0.18 10.91
CA ILE A 383 1.13 -0.20 11.52
C ILE A 383 0.06 -0.10 10.42
N ALA A 384 0.11 0.96 9.62
CA ALA A 384 -0.80 1.16 8.50
C ALA A 384 -0.64 0.07 7.43
N VAL A 385 0.60 -0.28 7.05
CA VAL A 385 0.88 -1.26 5.97
C VAL A 385 0.42 -2.68 6.35
N ALA A 386 0.42 -3.07 7.63
CA ALA A 386 -0.17 -4.35 8.05
C ALA A 386 -1.70 -4.40 7.82
N THR A 387 -2.40 -3.27 7.97
CA THR A 387 -3.84 -3.20 7.66
C THR A 387 -4.11 -3.21 6.15
N VAL A 388 -3.23 -2.60 5.35
CA VAL A 388 -3.23 -2.73 3.87
C VAL A 388 -3.06 -4.20 3.46
N ALA A 389 -2.14 -4.93 4.10
CA ALA A 389 -1.93 -6.35 3.85
C ALA A 389 -3.18 -7.19 4.15
N GLU A 390 -3.88 -6.90 5.25
CA GLU A 390 -5.11 -7.61 5.61
C GLU A 390 -6.24 -7.34 4.61
N TRP A 391 -6.49 -6.07 4.25
CA TRP A 391 -7.48 -5.70 3.23
C TRP A 391 -7.16 -6.31 1.85
N ALA A 392 -5.90 -6.32 1.43
CA ALA A 392 -5.50 -6.85 0.13
C ALA A 392 -5.55 -8.39 0.06
N TRP A 393 -5.45 -9.06 1.21
CA TRP A 393 -5.56 -10.51 1.32
C TRP A 393 -7.01 -10.97 1.44
N ASN A 394 -7.79 -10.42 2.37
CA ASN A 394 -9.17 -10.82 2.64
C ASN A 394 -10.09 -9.62 2.97
N PRO A 395 -10.48 -8.81 1.96
CA PRO A 395 -11.30 -7.62 2.17
C PRO A 395 -12.71 -7.96 2.64
N ALA A 396 -13.18 -9.19 2.46
CA ALA A 396 -14.49 -9.65 2.92
C ALA A 396 -14.57 -9.82 4.45
N SER A 397 -13.43 -9.92 5.15
CA SER A 397 -13.34 -9.94 6.62
C SER A 397 -12.64 -8.70 7.20
N TYR A 398 -12.36 -7.69 6.38
CA TYR A 398 -11.60 -6.52 6.82
C TYR A 398 -12.47 -5.60 7.69
N ASP A 399 -12.04 -5.45 8.95
CA ASP A 399 -12.59 -4.50 9.92
C ASP A 399 -11.44 -3.58 10.38
N ALA A 400 -11.58 -2.28 10.17
CA ALA A 400 -10.46 -1.34 10.30
C ALA A 400 -9.93 -1.22 11.74
N ASP A 401 -10.82 -1.19 12.74
CA ASP A 401 -10.44 -1.05 14.14
C ASP A 401 -9.77 -2.34 14.65
N ALA A 402 -10.34 -3.50 14.33
CA ALA A 402 -9.76 -4.78 14.70
C ALA A 402 -8.45 -5.07 13.94
N ALA A 403 -8.31 -4.61 12.69
CA ALA A 403 -7.07 -4.69 11.93
C ALA A 403 -5.99 -3.75 12.50
N HIS A 404 -6.36 -2.54 12.95
CA HIS A 404 -5.44 -1.63 13.64
C HIS A 404 -4.90 -2.24 14.94
N GLU A 405 -5.78 -2.80 15.78
CA GLU A 405 -5.38 -3.48 17.01
C GLU A 405 -4.53 -4.73 16.77
N ARG A 406 -4.81 -5.49 15.71
CA ARG A 406 -3.94 -6.57 15.23
C ARG A 406 -2.57 -6.05 14.79
N ALA A 407 -2.50 -4.99 13.98
CA ALA A 407 -1.26 -4.39 13.49
C ALA A 407 -0.39 -3.88 14.65
N LEU A 408 -0.97 -3.12 15.58
CA LEU A 408 -0.32 -2.65 16.82
C LEU A 408 0.22 -3.83 17.65
N SER A 409 -0.50 -4.94 17.69
CA SER A 409 -0.07 -6.15 18.39
C SER A 409 1.07 -6.88 17.66
N ALA A 410 1.02 -6.96 16.33
CA ALA A 410 2.01 -7.63 15.50
C ALA A 410 3.38 -6.92 15.51
N VAL A 411 3.41 -5.59 15.45
CA VAL A 411 4.65 -4.79 15.54
C VAL A 411 5.25 -4.74 16.95
N GLY A 412 4.49 -5.15 17.97
CA GLY A 412 4.87 -5.11 19.38
C GLY A 412 4.63 -3.76 20.06
N ALA A 413 3.69 -2.93 19.57
CA ALA A 413 3.48 -1.57 20.06
C ALA A 413 3.16 -1.52 21.57
N SER A 414 3.96 -0.74 22.30
CA SER A 414 3.78 -0.49 23.72
C SER A 414 2.56 0.40 23.99
N ALA A 415 2.18 0.54 25.27
CA ALA A 415 1.11 1.45 25.67
C ALA A 415 1.37 2.90 25.23
N ALA A 416 2.64 3.35 25.20
CA ALA A 416 3.00 4.69 24.74
C ALA A 416 2.76 4.86 23.23
N VAL A 417 3.24 3.91 22.42
CA VAL A 417 3.02 3.89 20.97
C VAL A 417 1.53 3.79 20.63
N ARG A 418 0.75 3.01 21.39
CA ARG A 418 -0.70 2.89 21.20
C ARG A 418 -1.46 4.19 21.47
N THR A 419 -1.09 4.94 22.51
CA THR A 419 -1.66 6.28 22.75
C THR A 419 -1.31 7.25 21.61
N LEU A 420 -0.08 7.19 21.08
CA LEU A 420 0.31 8.00 19.92
C LEU A 420 -0.45 7.58 18.66
N ALA A 421 -0.61 6.28 18.41
CA ALA A 421 -1.32 5.75 17.26
C ALA A 421 -2.78 6.24 17.21
N GLY A 422 -3.46 6.26 18.36
CA GLY A 422 -4.79 6.87 18.47
C GLY A 422 -4.81 8.38 18.19
N ALA A 423 -3.82 9.13 18.71
CA ALA A 423 -3.70 10.57 18.48
C ALA A 423 -3.30 10.94 17.03
N CYS A 424 -2.74 9.99 16.27
CA CYS A 424 -2.28 10.13 14.89
C CYS A 424 -3.06 9.22 13.92
N ALA A 425 -4.28 8.80 14.27
CA ALA A 425 -5.06 7.84 13.48
C ALA A 425 -5.74 8.45 12.24
N SER A 426 -6.03 9.76 12.26
CA SER A 426 -6.98 10.37 11.31
C SER A 426 -6.40 10.58 9.90
N TRP A 427 -7.05 9.93 8.94
CA TRP A 427 -6.83 9.99 7.49
C TRP A 427 -8.14 10.37 6.77
N PRO A 428 -8.13 11.09 5.61
CA PRO A 428 -7.00 11.70 4.90
C PRO A 428 -6.35 12.86 5.67
N PRO A 429 -5.27 13.49 5.16
CA PRO A 429 -4.63 14.65 5.81
C PRO A 429 -5.59 15.82 6.08
N SER A 430 -6.63 15.97 5.25
CA SER A 430 -7.70 16.97 5.41
C SER A 430 -8.75 16.59 6.48
N ALA A 431 -8.68 15.41 7.09
CA ALA A 431 -9.51 15.02 8.23
C ALA A 431 -8.99 15.66 9.54
N PRO A 432 -9.89 16.10 10.46
CA PRO A 432 -9.50 16.60 11.78
C PRO A 432 -8.71 15.57 12.58
N GLN A 433 -7.72 16.01 13.37
CA GLN A 433 -6.72 15.12 13.96
C GLN A 433 -7.30 14.08 14.95
N ASP A 434 -8.22 14.47 15.83
CA ASP A 434 -9.02 13.55 16.66
C ASP A 434 -10.44 14.13 16.85
N PRO A 435 -11.43 13.69 16.05
CA PRO A 435 -12.80 14.22 16.12
C PRO A 435 -13.51 13.96 17.45
N GLN A 436 -13.19 12.87 18.16
CA GLN A 436 -13.76 12.60 19.48
C GLN A 436 -13.20 13.57 20.52
N LEU A 437 -11.89 13.79 20.51
CA LEU A 437 -11.24 14.73 21.42
C LEU A 437 -11.70 16.17 21.18
N SER A 438 -11.93 16.58 19.93
CA SER A 438 -12.57 17.88 19.61
C SER A 438 -13.99 18.00 20.17
N ALA A 439 -14.82 16.97 20.02
CA ALA A 439 -16.17 16.98 20.59
C ALA A 439 -16.16 17.05 22.14
N LEU A 440 -15.17 16.41 22.77
CA LEU A 440 -14.97 16.46 24.22
C LEU A 440 -14.47 17.83 24.70
N THR A 441 -13.55 18.50 23.99
CA THR A 441 -13.08 19.85 24.36
C THR A 441 -14.19 20.89 24.22
N GLU A 442 -15.02 20.81 23.17
CA GLU A 442 -16.23 21.62 23.05
C GLU A 442 -17.22 21.35 24.19
N ALA A 443 -17.49 20.08 24.51
CA ALA A 443 -18.41 19.71 25.60
C ALA A 443 -17.91 20.14 26.99
N ALA A 444 -16.60 20.08 27.23
CA ALA A 444 -15.97 20.58 28.46
C ALA A 444 -16.05 22.11 28.56
N LEU A 445 -15.84 22.85 27.47
CA LEU A 445 -16.09 24.30 27.42
C LEU A 445 -17.57 24.63 27.63
N GLY A 446 -18.49 23.76 27.18
CA GLY A 446 -19.92 23.78 27.48
C GLY A 446 -20.27 23.46 28.94
N GLY A 447 -19.32 23.05 29.76
CA GLY A 447 -19.49 22.76 31.18
C GLY A 447 -19.89 21.31 31.52
N SER A 448 -19.72 20.37 30.59
CA SER A 448 -20.01 18.94 30.82
C SER A 448 -18.99 18.30 31.77
N PRO A 449 -19.40 17.82 32.97
CA PRO A 449 -18.47 17.19 33.92
C PRO A 449 -17.90 15.87 33.39
N ALA A 450 -18.71 15.10 32.66
CA ALA A 450 -18.28 13.82 32.06
C ALA A 450 -17.23 14.03 30.97
N ALA A 451 -17.35 15.08 30.14
CA ALA A 451 -16.31 15.41 29.18
C ALA A 451 -15.01 15.86 29.86
N VAL A 452 -15.10 16.61 30.96
CA VAL A 452 -13.96 16.98 31.82
C VAL A 452 -13.30 15.76 32.50
N GLU A 453 -14.02 14.65 32.67
CA GLU A 453 -13.51 13.38 33.18
C GLU A 453 -12.81 12.57 32.06
N GLU A 454 -13.49 12.36 30.92
CA GLU A 454 -12.91 11.64 29.78
C GLU A 454 -11.67 12.35 29.19
N LEU A 455 -11.68 13.69 29.12
CA LEU A 455 -10.48 14.47 28.75
C LEU A 455 -9.34 14.28 29.76
N ARG A 456 -9.62 14.18 31.06
CA ARG A 456 -8.58 13.97 32.07
C ARG A 456 -7.90 12.62 31.86
N ASP A 457 -8.66 11.59 31.57
CA ASP A 457 -8.12 10.25 31.33
C ASP A 457 -7.33 10.20 30.01
N ARG A 458 -7.88 10.76 28.92
CA ARG A 458 -7.18 10.91 27.62
C ARG A 458 -5.85 11.66 27.79
N PHE A 459 -5.86 12.85 28.40
CA PHE A 459 -4.64 13.62 28.61
C PHE A 459 -3.66 12.94 29.60
N THR A 460 -4.15 12.23 30.62
CA THR A 460 -3.29 11.46 31.54
C THR A 460 -2.58 10.32 30.82
N ALA A 461 -3.27 9.61 29.92
CA ALA A 461 -2.65 8.60 29.06
C ALA A 461 -1.57 9.18 28.14
N MET A 462 -1.82 10.38 27.58
CA MET A 462 -0.83 11.12 26.78
C MET A 462 0.43 11.48 27.59
N VAL A 463 0.28 11.98 28.82
CA VAL A 463 1.42 12.26 29.72
C VAL A 463 2.15 10.97 30.12
N ALA A 464 1.42 9.87 30.34
CA ALA A 464 2.01 8.56 30.65
C ALA A 464 2.78 7.91 29.48
N ALA A 465 2.57 8.40 28.24
CA ALA A 465 3.29 7.96 27.04
C ALA A 465 4.69 8.59 26.89
N ALA A 466 5.07 9.57 27.74
CA ALA A 466 6.40 10.19 27.72
C ALA A 466 7.53 9.13 27.78
N PRO A 467 8.61 9.23 26.97
CA PRO A 467 9.74 8.31 27.00
C PRO A 467 10.38 8.16 28.39
N ALA A 468 11.06 7.05 28.65
CA ALA A 468 11.60 6.73 29.98
C ALA A 468 12.57 7.80 30.51
N ASP A 469 13.47 8.29 29.65
CA ASP A 469 14.46 9.31 30.02
C ASP A 469 13.83 10.70 30.22
N ASP A 470 12.68 10.98 29.59
CA ASP A 470 11.89 12.22 29.75
C ASP A 470 11.05 12.24 31.05
N ARG A 471 11.13 11.17 31.85
CA ARG A 471 10.54 11.11 33.20
C ARG A 471 11.52 11.60 34.29
N MET A 472 12.71 12.02 33.88
CA MET A 472 13.66 12.81 34.66
C MET A 472 14.07 14.07 33.87
N PRO A 473 14.71 15.07 34.50
CA PRO A 473 15.23 16.23 33.77
C PRO A 473 16.26 15.81 32.71
N ARG A 474 16.12 16.33 31.49
CA ARG A 474 16.93 15.93 30.32
C ARG A 474 18.42 16.26 30.46
N ASP A 475 19.22 15.52 29.69
CA ASP A 475 20.62 15.79 29.38
C ASP A 475 20.77 15.85 27.84
N ASP A 476 21.43 16.88 27.32
CA ASP A 476 21.23 17.38 25.95
C ASP A 476 22.14 16.70 24.91
N THR A 477 22.14 15.36 24.86
CA THR A 477 23.15 14.57 24.08
C THR A 477 22.60 13.58 23.05
N ALA A 478 21.30 13.62 22.73
CA ALA A 478 20.74 12.88 21.60
C ALA A 478 21.11 13.54 20.24
N PRO A 479 21.42 12.78 19.18
CA PRO A 479 21.74 13.34 17.87
C PRO A 479 20.49 13.88 17.15
N ASP A 480 20.62 15.06 16.55
CA ASP A 480 19.59 15.69 15.72
C ASP A 480 19.59 15.11 14.30
N TYR A 481 18.45 14.56 13.86
CA TYR A 481 18.26 14.02 12.51
C TYR A 481 17.87 15.09 11.48
N ASN A 482 17.51 16.30 11.89
CA ASN A 482 17.05 17.38 11.01
C ASN A 482 18.17 18.27 10.46
N ALA A 483 19.41 18.09 10.90
CA ALA A 483 20.58 18.92 10.52
C ALA A 483 21.07 18.73 9.07
N ALA A 484 20.26 18.16 8.17
CA ALA A 484 20.66 17.71 6.84
C ALA A 484 19.71 18.13 5.70
N VAL A 485 19.12 19.33 5.77
CA VAL A 485 18.53 20.01 4.60
C VAL A 485 19.57 20.98 4.03
N PRO A 486 20.12 20.75 2.82
CA PRO A 486 21.04 21.69 2.20
C PRO A 486 20.34 23.00 1.79
N GLU A 487 20.95 24.15 2.06
CA GLU A 487 20.57 25.42 1.44
C GLU A 487 20.83 25.35 -0.07
N HIS A 488 19.81 24.97 -0.86
CA HIS A 488 19.89 25.03 -2.31
C HIS A 488 19.72 26.47 -2.80
N ALA A 489 20.82 27.01 -3.35
CA ALA A 489 20.94 28.41 -3.74
C ALA A 489 19.96 28.85 -4.84
N ASP A 490 19.52 30.11 -4.75
CA ASP A 490 18.58 30.78 -5.67
C ASP A 490 18.85 30.48 -7.14
N THR A 491 17.99 29.65 -7.75
CA THR A 491 17.92 29.46 -9.20
C THR A 491 16.44 29.47 -9.62
N PRO A 492 15.99 30.43 -10.45
CA PRO A 492 14.55 30.61 -10.70
C PRO A 492 13.98 29.51 -11.60
N HIS A 493 13.26 28.56 -11.00
CA HIS A 493 12.51 27.51 -11.72
C HIS A 493 11.30 28.06 -12.48
N ALA A 494 11.53 28.56 -13.69
CA ALA A 494 10.46 28.82 -14.65
C ALA A 494 9.83 27.50 -15.10
N GLY A 495 8.66 27.15 -14.55
CA GLY A 495 7.94 25.93 -14.90
C GLY A 495 7.26 25.20 -13.74
N ALA A 496 7.45 25.64 -12.48
CA ALA A 496 6.68 25.11 -11.37
C ALA A 496 5.17 25.36 -11.57
N VAL A 497 4.39 24.29 -11.73
CA VAL A 497 2.94 24.33 -11.50
C VAL A 497 2.77 24.73 -10.03
N PRO A 498 1.98 25.77 -9.70
CA PRO A 498 1.85 26.20 -8.31
C PRO A 498 1.27 25.07 -7.47
N ALA A 499 1.91 24.80 -6.32
CA ALA A 499 1.35 23.90 -5.33
C ALA A 499 -0.10 24.33 -5.03
N VAL A 500 -1.04 23.41 -5.20
CA VAL A 500 -2.45 23.70 -4.98
C VAL A 500 -2.64 23.97 -3.50
N ASP A 501 -2.98 25.20 -3.13
CA ASP A 501 -3.30 25.51 -1.74
C ASP A 501 -4.63 24.85 -1.35
N LEU A 502 -4.50 23.67 -0.74
CA LEU A 502 -5.61 22.87 -0.24
C LEU A 502 -6.30 23.52 0.97
N ARG A 503 -5.77 24.61 1.53
CA ARG A 503 -6.34 25.29 2.71
C ARG A 503 -7.51 26.23 2.36
N GLU A 504 -7.60 26.73 1.12
CA GLU A 504 -8.61 27.73 0.73
C GLU A 504 -9.78 27.21 -0.13
N ARG A 505 -10.00 25.89 -0.25
CA ARG A 505 -11.21 25.33 -0.89
C ARG A 505 -12.29 24.91 0.10
N ARG A 506 -12.99 25.89 0.68
CA ARG A 506 -14.29 25.66 1.35
C ARG A 506 -15.35 25.20 0.34
N VAL A 507 -15.52 23.88 0.22
CA VAL A 507 -16.64 23.28 -0.53
C VAL A 507 -17.93 23.43 0.27
N SER A 508 -18.82 24.33 -0.19
CA SER A 508 -20.15 24.52 0.40
C SER A 508 -21.08 23.35 0.08
N VAL A 509 -21.11 22.34 0.94
CA VAL A 509 -22.11 21.24 0.86
C VAL A 509 -23.47 21.74 1.35
N PRO A 510 -24.55 21.63 0.56
CA PRO A 510 -25.89 22.02 1.00
C PRO A 510 -26.44 21.02 2.02
N ALA A 511 -26.82 21.50 3.20
CA ALA A 511 -27.31 20.67 4.30
C ALA A 511 -28.69 20.06 3.99
N HIS A 512 -28.73 18.75 3.76
CA HIS A 512 -29.99 18.00 3.73
C HIS A 512 -30.55 17.82 5.15
N ARG A 513 -31.82 18.18 5.36
CA ARG A 513 -32.50 18.00 6.65
C ARG A 513 -32.73 16.52 6.94
N VAL A 514 -32.03 15.98 7.94
CA VAL A 514 -32.49 14.77 8.65
C VAL A 514 -33.57 15.19 9.63
N GLY A 515 -34.74 14.53 9.58
CA GLY A 515 -35.86 14.82 10.48
C GLY A 515 -35.68 14.15 11.85
N SER A 516 -35.94 14.88 12.93
CA SER A 516 -35.77 14.40 14.31
C SER A 516 -36.78 13.32 14.69
N LEU A 517 -36.31 12.27 15.39
CA LEU A 517 -37.12 11.45 16.29
C LEU A 517 -36.41 11.37 17.66
N PRO A 518 -37.16 11.24 18.78
CA PRO A 518 -36.66 11.56 20.11
C PRO A 518 -35.92 10.41 20.83
N THR A 519 -35.13 10.78 21.83
CA THR A 519 -34.38 9.88 22.72
C THR A 519 -35.26 9.19 23.78
N GLY A 520 -34.86 8.00 24.24
CA GLY A 520 -35.68 7.17 25.13
C GLY A 520 -34.95 6.05 25.88
N ALA A 521 -34.00 6.42 26.76
CA ALA A 521 -33.54 5.72 27.97
C ALA A 521 -33.28 4.19 28.00
N GLY A 522 -32.09 3.82 28.50
CA GLY A 522 -31.94 2.75 29.49
C GLY A 522 -31.57 1.35 28.99
N SER A 523 -30.30 0.96 29.20
CA SER A 523 -29.88 -0.44 29.17
C SER A 523 -29.45 -0.88 30.57
N THR A 524 -30.05 -1.95 31.09
CA THR A 524 -29.58 -2.67 32.27
C THR A 524 -29.55 -4.17 31.98
N TYR A 525 -28.43 -4.80 32.30
CA TYR A 525 -28.19 -6.24 32.11
C TYR A 525 -29.16 -7.11 32.91
N GLN A 526 -29.69 -8.17 32.30
CA GLN A 526 -30.03 -9.41 33.02
C GLN A 526 -29.99 -10.64 32.08
N GLN A 527 -29.75 -11.81 32.66
CA GLN A 527 -29.48 -13.09 31.95
C GLN A 527 -30.76 -13.93 31.71
N PRO A 528 -30.70 -14.99 30.87
CA PRO A 528 -31.86 -15.47 30.11
C PRO A 528 -32.65 -16.62 30.75
N ALA A 529 -33.85 -16.88 30.22
CA ALA A 529 -34.56 -18.15 30.35
C ALA A 529 -35.50 -18.45 29.15
N THR A 530 -35.33 -19.64 28.57
CA THR A 530 -36.34 -20.58 28.04
C THR A 530 -37.43 -20.15 27.02
N ASP A 531 -37.33 -20.78 25.85
CA ASP A 531 -38.34 -21.68 25.25
C ASP A 531 -39.59 -21.16 24.47
N ASP A 532 -39.52 -21.42 23.15
CA ASP A 532 -40.48 -22.23 22.34
C ASP A 532 -41.52 -21.57 21.40
N ALA A 533 -41.86 -22.38 20.37
CA ALA A 533 -43.07 -22.41 19.53
C ALA A 533 -43.52 -21.16 18.72
N ALA A 534 -43.24 -21.24 17.41
CA ALA A 534 -44.11 -20.69 16.35
C ALA A 534 -45.09 -21.82 15.85
N PRO A 535 -45.96 -21.68 14.82
CA PRO A 535 -46.21 -20.53 13.93
C PRO A 535 -47.69 -20.31 13.47
N GLN A 536 -47.88 -19.43 12.47
CA GLN A 536 -48.98 -19.37 11.46
C GLN A 536 -50.40 -18.87 11.85
N GLY A 537 -50.99 -18.06 10.95
CA GLY A 537 -52.41 -17.63 11.00
C GLY A 537 -52.79 -16.50 10.03
N LYS A 538 -53.34 -16.84 8.85
CA LYS A 538 -54.11 -15.96 7.91
C LYS A 538 -55.54 -16.54 7.81
N PRO A 539 -56.60 -15.82 7.34
CA PRO A 539 -56.59 -14.73 6.34
C PRO A 539 -57.61 -13.57 6.54
N ARG A 540 -57.80 -12.80 5.44
CA ARG A 540 -58.86 -11.83 5.02
C ARG A 540 -60.31 -12.19 5.45
N PRO A 541 -61.32 -11.26 5.40
CA PRO A 541 -61.48 -10.11 4.46
C PRO A 541 -61.94 -8.79 5.16
N ASP A 542 -62.60 -7.74 4.60
CA ASP A 542 -63.26 -7.50 3.28
C ASP A 542 -63.34 -5.99 2.86
N SER A 543 -64.19 -5.67 1.86
CA SER A 543 -64.39 -4.39 1.14
C SER A 543 -65.18 -3.25 1.83
N ALA A 544 -64.95 -1.98 1.42
CA ALA A 544 -65.98 -1.02 0.98
C ALA A 544 -65.40 0.35 0.51
N ALA A 545 -66.14 1.07 -0.35
CA ALA A 545 -65.99 2.52 -0.66
C ALA A 545 -67.39 3.19 -0.58
N PRO A 546 -67.50 4.54 -0.51
CA PRO A 546 -67.89 5.29 -1.71
C PRO A 546 -67.33 6.75 -1.81
N GLN A 547 -67.94 7.57 -2.68
CA GLN A 547 -67.41 8.76 -3.39
C GLN A 547 -67.74 10.15 -2.77
N ASP A 548 -67.34 11.21 -3.52
CA ASP A 548 -67.79 12.61 -3.57
C ASP A 548 -67.25 13.60 -2.51
N GLY A 549 -66.94 14.88 -2.84
CA GLY A 549 -66.88 15.54 -4.16
C GLY A 549 -66.62 17.07 -4.12
N ASN A 550 -66.30 17.68 -5.28
CA ASN A 550 -66.07 19.12 -5.58
C ASN A 550 -64.81 19.81 -4.97
N GLY A 551 -64.15 20.77 -5.65
CA GLY A 551 -64.31 21.23 -7.05
C GLY A 551 -63.51 22.51 -7.40
N THR A 552 -63.54 22.94 -8.68
CA THR A 552 -63.03 24.21 -9.29
C THR A 552 -61.51 24.50 -9.22
N SER A 553 -60.79 25.21 -10.11
CA SER A 553 -60.89 25.72 -11.51
C SER A 553 -59.97 26.98 -11.58
N LEU A 554 -59.21 27.36 -12.62
CA LEU A 554 -58.93 26.88 -14.00
C LEU A 554 -57.38 26.70 -14.15
N ASP A 555 -56.60 26.92 -15.24
CA ASP A 555 -56.79 27.38 -16.65
C ASP A 555 -55.61 26.93 -17.57
N GLY A 556 -55.62 27.32 -18.86
CA GLY A 556 -54.58 27.06 -19.88
C GLY A 556 -53.60 28.25 -20.14
N PRO A 557 -52.88 28.35 -21.29
CA PRO A 557 -53.14 27.68 -22.58
C PRO A 557 -51.92 27.01 -23.30
N THR A 558 -52.19 26.35 -24.43
CA THR A 558 -51.23 25.88 -25.47
C THR A 558 -51.51 26.62 -26.80
N PRO A 559 -50.57 26.69 -27.77
CA PRO A 559 -50.64 25.83 -28.99
C PRO A 559 -49.25 25.44 -29.60
N GLN A 560 -49.03 24.23 -30.16
CA GLN A 560 -49.12 23.80 -31.60
C GLN A 560 -48.08 24.42 -32.58
N ASP A 561 -47.63 23.82 -33.69
CA ASP A 561 -47.86 22.55 -34.44
C ASP A 561 -46.48 22.05 -34.98
N ALA A 562 -46.11 20.77 -35.18
CA ALA A 562 -46.69 19.59 -35.85
C ALA A 562 -46.30 19.41 -37.34
N THR A 563 -45.70 18.26 -37.70
CA THR A 563 -46.00 17.39 -38.90
C THR A 563 -44.98 16.24 -39.09
N ALA A 564 -45.45 15.12 -39.65
CA ALA A 564 -44.66 13.99 -40.19
C ALA A 564 -45.06 13.76 -41.69
N PRO A 565 -44.52 12.75 -42.40
CA PRO A 565 -45.28 11.49 -42.50
C PRO A 565 -44.49 10.17 -42.71
N ASP A 566 -45.21 9.06 -42.45
CA ASP A 566 -45.24 7.68 -42.97
C ASP A 566 -44.39 7.27 -44.21
N GLY A 567 -44.06 5.98 -44.44
CA GLY A 567 -44.39 4.75 -43.70
C GLY A 567 -44.10 3.43 -44.48
N ASP A 568 -44.62 2.30 -43.96
CA ASP A 568 -44.69 0.94 -44.57
C ASP A 568 -43.39 0.12 -44.80
N HIS A 569 -43.37 -1.23 -44.74
CA HIS A 569 -44.43 -2.25 -44.53
C HIS A 569 -43.86 -3.55 -43.87
N MET A 570 -44.74 -4.44 -43.39
CA MET A 570 -44.47 -5.79 -42.82
C MET A 570 -45.23 -6.87 -43.65
N PRO A 571 -44.93 -8.20 -43.62
CA PRO A 571 -45.24 -9.08 -42.48
C PRO A 571 -44.40 -10.39 -42.31
N LEU A 572 -44.92 -11.31 -41.49
CA LEU A 572 -44.28 -12.49 -40.84
C LEU A 572 -44.44 -13.84 -41.57
N HIS A 573 -43.54 -14.79 -41.27
CA HIS A 573 -43.70 -16.27 -41.02
C HIS A 573 -42.34 -16.97 -41.27
N GLY A 574 -41.90 -18.06 -40.59
CA GLY A 574 -42.40 -18.81 -39.42
C GLY A 574 -41.62 -20.14 -39.22
N THR A 575 -41.89 -20.86 -38.12
CA THR A 575 -41.41 -22.24 -37.78
C THR A 575 -39.92 -22.47 -37.41
N ALA A 576 -39.69 -23.61 -36.74
CA ALA A 576 -38.43 -24.19 -36.21
C ALA A 576 -38.60 -25.74 -36.21
N PRO A 577 -37.71 -26.63 -35.68
CA PRO A 577 -36.38 -26.42 -35.06
C PRO A 577 -35.28 -27.44 -35.51
N GLY A 578 -34.09 -27.38 -34.90
CA GLY A 578 -33.23 -28.56 -34.61
C GLY A 578 -31.82 -28.60 -35.24
N GLY A 579 -30.91 -29.38 -34.64
CA GLY A 579 -29.70 -29.90 -35.32
C GLY A 579 -28.32 -29.66 -34.69
N ASP A 580 -27.96 -30.47 -33.68
CA ASP A 580 -26.63 -31.06 -33.39
C ASP A 580 -25.28 -30.45 -33.89
N ARG A 581 -24.34 -30.39 -32.92
CA ARG A 581 -22.87 -30.67 -33.01
C ARG A 581 -21.89 -29.64 -33.59
N ALA A 582 -20.82 -29.42 -32.81
CA ALA A 582 -19.50 -29.02 -33.30
C ALA A 582 -18.76 -30.20 -33.96
N PRO A 583 -17.65 -29.94 -34.66
CA PRO A 583 -16.39 -30.47 -34.13
C PRO A 583 -15.23 -29.46 -34.11
N ALA A 584 -14.11 -29.87 -33.51
CA ALA A 584 -12.89 -29.08 -33.37
C ALA A 584 -12.15 -28.80 -34.69
N VAL A 585 -11.21 -27.86 -34.66
CA VAL A 585 -10.20 -27.63 -35.70
C VAL A 585 -8.84 -28.02 -35.14
N ASP A 586 -8.11 -28.86 -35.86
CA ASP A 586 -6.82 -29.42 -35.45
C ASP A 586 -5.63 -28.54 -35.91
N LEU A 587 -4.50 -28.67 -35.21
CA LEU A 587 -3.25 -27.94 -35.48
C LEU A 587 -2.52 -28.55 -36.68
N HIS A 588 -2.06 -27.72 -37.62
CA HIS A 588 -1.06 -28.16 -38.60
C HIS A 588 -0.02 -27.09 -38.94
N GLU A 589 1.24 -27.53 -39.02
CA GLU A 589 2.41 -26.69 -39.22
C GLU A 589 2.39 -25.94 -40.55
N ARG A 590 2.96 -24.72 -40.57
CA ARG A 590 3.40 -24.06 -41.82
C ARG A 590 4.83 -23.55 -41.69
N ARG A 591 5.77 -24.38 -42.13
CA ARG A 591 7.14 -23.94 -42.43
C ARG A 591 7.11 -22.94 -43.59
N VAL A 592 7.74 -21.79 -43.44
CA VAL A 592 7.95 -20.81 -44.52
C VAL A 592 9.41 -20.85 -44.95
N SER A 593 9.65 -20.95 -46.26
CA SER A 593 11.00 -20.95 -46.84
C SER A 593 11.39 -19.58 -47.37
N VAL A 594 12.59 -19.11 -47.05
CA VAL A 594 13.14 -17.83 -47.51
C VAL A 594 14.05 -18.03 -48.72
N PRO A 595 13.85 -17.32 -49.86
CA PRO A 595 14.74 -17.39 -51.01
C PRO A 595 15.93 -16.42 -50.87
N ALA A 596 17.14 -16.88 -51.21
CA ALA A 596 18.35 -16.06 -51.21
C ALA A 596 18.55 -15.32 -52.54
N HIS A 597 19.05 -14.08 -52.50
CA HIS A 597 19.44 -13.30 -53.68
C HIS A 597 20.92 -12.86 -53.63
N ARG A 598 21.46 -12.50 -54.80
CA ARG A 598 22.91 -12.46 -55.08
C ARG A 598 23.59 -11.14 -54.73
N VAL A 599 24.87 -11.24 -54.38
CA VAL A 599 25.84 -10.14 -54.38
C VAL A 599 26.12 -9.66 -55.81
N GLY A 600 26.30 -8.36 -55.98
CA GLY A 600 26.85 -7.69 -57.18
C GLY A 600 27.75 -6.52 -56.75
N SER A 601 28.69 -6.09 -57.60
CA SER A 601 29.83 -5.26 -57.15
C SER A 601 30.05 -3.99 -57.98
N LEU A 602 30.20 -2.86 -57.28
CA LEU A 602 30.94 -1.64 -57.67
C LEU A 602 30.41 -0.83 -58.90
N PRO A 603 30.56 0.52 -58.92
CA PRO A 603 31.85 1.22 -58.98
C PRO A 603 32.04 2.35 -57.95
N THR A 604 33.19 3.02 -58.06
CA THR A 604 33.78 3.97 -57.09
C THR A 604 33.59 5.45 -57.45
N GLY A 605 33.51 6.31 -56.42
CA GLY A 605 34.28 7.58 -56.43
C GLY A 605 33.54 8.90 -56.22
N ALA A 606 33.56 9.40 -54.98
CA ALA A 606 33.66 10.82 -54.60
C ALA A 606 34.07 10.89 -53.12
N GLY A 607 34.88 11.88 -52.73
CA GLY A 607 35.49 11.92 -51.38
C GLY A 607 34.91 12.99 -50.46
N SER A 608 34.93 12.72 -49.15
CA SER A 608 34.92 13.73 -48.09
C SER A 608 35.74 13.19 -46.89
N THR A 609 36.44 14.07 -46.18
CA THR A 609 37.33 13.70 -45.08
C THR A 609 36.59 13.59 -43.76
N TYR A 610 36.65 12.41 -43.13
CA TYR A 610 36.32 12.22 -41.71
C TYR A 610 37.41 11.35 -41.07
N GLN A 611 37.86 11.73 -39.87
CA GLN A 611 38.78 10.91 -39.08
C GLN A 611 38.01 9.72 -38.48
N GLN A 612 38.59 8.51 -38.57
CA GLN A 612 38.04 7.36 -37.88
C GLN A 612 38.52 7.32 -36.42
N PRO A 613 37.65 6.95 -35.46
CA PRO A 613 38.10 6.57 -34.13
C PRO A 613 38.86 5.24 -34.21
N SER A 614 39.90 5.08 -33.39
CA SER A 614 40.70 3.86 -33.33
C SER A 614 39.86 2.66 -32.90
N THR A 615 39.88 1.58 -33.68
CA THR A 615 39.35 0.30 -33.21
C THR A 615 40.20 -0.24 -32.05
N PRO A 616 39.59 -0.81 -31.00
CA PRO A 616 40.33 -1.53 -29.96
C PRO A 616 41.10 -2.70 -30.59
N THR A 617 42.33 -2.93 -30.12
CA THR A 617 43.05 -4.16 -30.44
C THR A 617 42.33 -5.36 -29.84
N THR A 618 42.42 -6.51 -30.51
CA THR A 618 41.77 -7.76 -30.08
C THR A 618 42.19 -8.25 -28.69
N ALA A 619 43.32 -7.78 -28.16
CA ALA A 619 43.73 -7.99 -26.78
C ALA A 619 42.77 -7.31 -25.78
N ALA A 620 42.48 -6.01 -25.93
CA ALA A 620 41.59 -5.27 -25.03
C ALA A 620 40.14 -5.79 -25.08
N ALA A 621 39.70 -6.27 -26.25
CA ALA A 621 38.41 -6.95 -26.40
C ALA A 621 38.35 -8.32 -25.69
N ALA A 622 39.49 -9.01 -25.55
CA ALA A 622 39.59 -10.26 -24.81
C ALA A 622 39.77 -10.03 -23.30
N GLU A 623 40.60 -9.08 -22.89
CA GLU A 623 40.79 -8.69 -21.48
C GLU A 623 39.47 -8.21 -20.87
N SER A 624 38.73 -7.33 -21.56
CA SER A 624 37.40 -6.90 -21.12
C SER A 624 36.30 -7.97 -21.25
N ALA A 625 36.56 -9.13 -21.85
CA ALA A 625 35.65 -10.27 -21.83
C ALA A 625 35.97 -11.19 -20.63
N ASP A 626 37.26 -11.49 -20.42
CA ASP A 626 37.75 -12.27 -19.28
C ASP A 626 37.49 -11.56 -17.94
N GLU A 627 37.57 -10.23 -17.91
CA GLU A 627 37.21 -9.42 -16.73
C GLU A 627 35.69 -9.42 -16.45
N ARG A 628 34.84 -9.34 -17.47
CA ARG A 628 33.37 -9.52 -17.31
C ARG A 628 33.03 -10.91 -16.81
N GLN A 629 33.62 -11.95 -17.41
CA GLN A 629 33.37 -13.34 -17.02
C GLN A 629 33.85 -13.65 -15.59
N ARG A 630 34.87 -12.93 -15.09
CA ARG A 630 35.26 -12.93 -13.67
C ARG A 630 34.25 -12.20 -12.79
N GLN A 631 33.77 -11.03 -13.21
CA GLN A 631 32.75 -10.26 -12.46
C GLN A 631 31.41 -11.03 -12.38
N GLU A 632 30.98 -11.68 -13.45
CA GLU A 632 29.84 -12.60 -13.49
C GLU A 632 30.02 -13.77 -12.50
N ALA A 633 31.20 -14.40 -12.48
CA ALA A 633 31.51 -15.49 -11.56
C ALA A 633 31.57 -15.04 -10.09
N ASP A 634 32.15 -13.85 -9.81
CA ASP A 634 32.20 -13.24 -8.48
C ASP A 634 30.79 -12.87 -7.99
N ALA A 635 29.95 -12.28 -8.85
CA ALA A 635 28.57 -11.93 -8.55
C ALA A 635 27.73 -13.19 -8.26
N ALA A 636 27.83 -14.22 -9.10
CA ALA A 636 27.18 -15.51 -8.88
C ALA A 636 27.66 -16.18 -7.57
N ALA A 637 28.95 -16.08 -7.23
CA ALA A 637 29.47 -16.59 -5.96
C ALA A 637 28.98 -15.79 -4.75
N ARG A 638 28.82 -14.46 -4.85
CA ARG A 638 28.24 -13.61 -3.80
C ARG A 638 26.75 -13.91 -3.60
N LEU A 639 25.98 -14.04 -4.67
CA LEU A 639 24.57 -14.44 -4.63
C LEU A 639 24.42 -15.81 -3.97
N ALA A 640 25.16 -16.83 -4.43
CA ALA A 640 25.15 -18.15 -3.82
C ALA A 640 25.59 -18.15 -2.34
N HIS A 641 26.50 -17.25 -1.94
CA HIS A 641 26.87 -17.09 -0.54
C HIS A 641 25.77 -16.40 0.29
N ALA A 642 25.12 -15.37 -0.24
CA ALA A 642 23.97 -14.69 0.39
C ALA A 642 22.71 -15.58 0.45
N GLU A 643 22.60 -16.59 -0.41
CA GLU A 643 21.58 -17.65 -0.34
C GLU A 643 21.93 -18.76 0.66
N GLN A 644 23.22 -18.94 0.99
CA GLN A 644 23.71 -19.97 1.92
C GLN A 644 23.94 -19.47 3.35
N GLN A 645 23.98 -18.16 3.61
CA GLN A 645 23.99 -17.65 4.98
C GLN A 645 22.61 -17.89 5.63
N PRO A 646 22.53 -18.66 6.73
CA PRO A 646 21.32 -18.66 7.54
C PRO A 646 21.17 -17.26 8.13
N ALA A 647 19.96 -16.68 8.02
CA ALA A 647 19.62 -15.53 8.84
C ALA A 647 19.79 -15.90 10.31
N ASP A 648 20.37 -15.02 11.12
CA ASP A 648 20.53 -15.22 12.57
C ASP A 648 19.15 -15.15 13.25
N ALA A 649 18.45 -16.29 13.21
CA ALA A 649 17.05 -16.48 13.60
C ALA A 649 16.90 -16.46 15.12
N ALA A 650 17.17 -15.29 15.72
CA ALA A 650 16.85 -15.01 17.11
C ALA A 650 15.34 -15.21 17.36
N ALA A 651 15.00 -15.71 18.55
CA ALA A 651 13.64 -16.15 18.85
C ALA A 651 12.58 -15.07 18.58
N PRO A 652 11.35 -15.43 18.12
CA PRO A 652 10.30 -14.47 17.76
C PRO A 652 9.92 -13.47 18.87
N VAL A 653 10.19 -13.79 20.14
CA VAL A 653 10.02 -12.88 21.29
C VAL A 653 11.05 -11.75 21.28
N ASP A 654 12.32 -12.06 21.03
CA ASP A 654 13.40 -11.07 21.02
C ASP A 654 13.43 -10.25 19.74
N GLU A 655 12.84 -10.74 18.65
CA GLU A 655 12.58 -9.91 17.49
C GLU A 655 11.40 -8.95 17.68
N ARG A 656 10.25 -9.40 18.19
CA ARG A 656 9.12 -8.50 18.52
C ARG A 656 9.57 -7.38 19.48
N ARG A 657 10.45 -7.68 20.43
CA ARG A 657 11.12 -6.68 21.30
C ARG A 657 12.03 -5.72 20.52
N ARG A 658 12.85 -6.20 19.60
CA ARG A 658 13.72 -5.35 18.75
C ARG A 658 12.90 -4.44 17.82
N SER A 659 11.80 -4.94 17.26
CA SER A 659 10.84 -4.18 16.45
C SER A 659 10.19 -3.06 17.27
N ALA A 660 9.60 -3.40 18.43
CA ALA A 660 9.02 -2.42 19.35
C ALA A 660 10.03 -1.33 19.76
N ALA A 661 11.27 -1.72 20.10
CA ALA A 661 12.32 -0.77 20.46
C ALA A 661 12.83 0.07 19.27
N ARG A 662 12.79 -0.43 18.02
CA ARG A 662 13.08 0.38 16.82
C ARG A 662 11.98 1.44 16.66
N MET A 663 10.72 1.01 16.72
CA MET A 663 9.55 1.87 16.63
C MET A 663 9.53 2.98 17.69
N GLU A 664 9.72 2.65 18.97
CA GLU A 664 9.75 3.65 20.07
C GLU A 664 10.85 4.71 19.92
N ARG A 665 12.00 4.36 19.32
CA ARG A 665 13.05 5.34 18.99
C ARG A 665 12.67 6.20 17.80
N GLU A 666 12.09 5.60 16.76
CA GLU A 666 11.68 6.29 15.53
C GLU A 666 10.57 7.32 15.79
N VAL A 667 9.57 6.99 16.63
CA VAL A 667 8.48 7.90 17.01
C VAL A 667 8.74 8.69 18.30
N GLY A 668 9.94 8.59 18.88
CA GLY A 668 10.31 9.18 20.16
C GLY A 668 10.01 10.69 20.30
N PRO A 669 10.34 11.53 19.30
CA PRO A 669 10.02 12.97 19.34
C PRO A 669 8.51 13.26 19.39
N TRP A 670 7.69 12.46 18.71
CA TRP A 670 6.23 12.57 18.77
C TRP A 670 5.65 12.08 20.10
N LEU A 671 6.28 11.09 20.77
CA LEU A 671 5.90 10.70 22.14
C LEU A 671 6.16 11.82 23.16
N VAL A 672 7.23 12.61 22.97
CA VAL A 672 7.48 13.82 23.75
C VAL A 672 6.41 14.88 23.49
N ALA A 673 6.14 15.20 22.22
CA ALA A 673 5.14 16.20 21.84
C ALA A 673 3.73 15.82 22.34
N LEU A 674 3.34 14.55 22.21
CA LEU A 674 2.11 13.97 22.76
C LEU A 674 2.00 14.24 24.27
N ALA A 675 3.09 14.01 25.02
CA ALA A 675 3.11 14.20 26.47
C ALA A 675 3.05 15.69 26.86
N ASP A 676 3.72 16.60 26.15
CA ASP A 676 3.62 18.04 26.40
C ASP A 676 2.23 18.60 26.05
N THR A 677 1.64 18.17 24.93
CA THR A 677 0.25 18.47 24.59
C THR A 677 -0.73 17.93 25.65
N GLY A 678 -0.46 16.74 26.21
CA GLY A 678 -1.21 16.19 27.34
C GLY A 678 -1.06 17.02 28.63
N ARG A 679 0.15 17.50 28.93
CA ARG A 679 0.42 18.42 30.06
C ARG A 679 -0.37 19.73 29.91
N ALA A 680 -0.41 20.30 28.71
CA ALA A 680 -1.20 21.50 28.40
C ALA A 680 -2.71 21.26 28.57
N GLY A 681 -3.23 20.13 28.07
CA GLY A 681 -4.63 19.73 28.26
C GLY A 681 -5.03 19.57 29.72
N LEU A 682 -4.22 18.89 30.55
CA LEU A 682 -4.46 18.76 31.99
C LEU A 682 -4.42 20.12 32.72
N ALA A 683 -3.49 20.99 32.35
CA ALA A 683 -3.39 22.32 32.94
C ALA A 683 -4.62 23.19 32.58
N ALA A 684 -5.14 23.09 31.36
CA ALA A 684 -6.40 23.73 30.98
C ALA A 684 -7.60 23.18 31.77
N LEU A 685 -7.72 21.87 31.98
CA LEU A 685 -8.78 21.32 32.84
C LEU A 685 -8.70 21.82 34.29
N ALA A 686 -7.49 22.09 34.80
CA ALA A 686 -7.30 22.70 36.11
C ALA A 686 -7.69 24.20 36.11
N ALA A 687 -7.32 24.95 35.07
CA ALA A 687 -7.69 26.37 34.90
C ALA A 687 -9.19 26.59 34.64
N LEU A 688 -9.89 25.60 34.07
CA LEU A 688 -11.34 25.61 33.83
C LEU A 688 -12.16 25.34 35.11
N SER A 689 -11.54 24.95 36.22
CA SER A 689 -12.22 24.73 37.50
C SER A 689 -12.84 26.02 38.06
N PRO A 690 -14.06 26.00 38.64
CA PRO A 690 -14.62 27.12 39.39
C PRO A 690 -13.76 27.60 40.58
N SER A 691 -12.77 26.81 41.00
CA SER A 691 -11.79 27.16 42.05
C SER A 691 -10.46 27.70 41.51
N ALA A 692 -10.30 27.86 40.19
CA ALA A 692 -9.04 28.25 39.57
C ALA A 692 -8.67 29.71 39.87
N GLY A 693 -7.38 29.96 40.11
CA GLY A 693 -6.81 31.28 40.27
C GLY A 693 -5.74 31.57 39.24
N GLU A 694 -4.92 32.58 39.54
CA GLU A 694 -3.91 33.07 38.62
C GLU A 694 -2.75 32.10 38.40
N ARG A 695 -2.45 31.22 39.37
CA ARG A 695 -1.42 30.18 39.20
C ARG A 695 -1.85 29.13 38.20
N GLU A 696 -3.12 28.74 38.25
CA GLU A 696 -3.69 27.68 37.45
C GLU A 696 -3.82 28.13 35.99
N ARG A 697 -4.26 29.37 35.75
CA ARG A 697 -4.16 30.02 34.43
C ARG A 697 -2.71 30.15 33.93
N ARG A 698 -1.80 30.62 34.78
CA ARG A 698 -0.37 30.76 34.41
C ARG A 698 0.24 29.42 34.01
N ALA A 699 -0.02 28.35 34.77
CA ALA A 699 0.48 27.01 34.46
C ALA A 699 -0.08 26.48 33.13
N ALA A 700 -1.34 26.77 32.80
CA ALA A 700 -1.92 26.44 31.50
C ALA A 700 -1.27 27.22 30.35
N ALA A 701 -0.97 28.51 30.53
CA ALA A 701 -0.24 29.32 29.54
C ALA A 701 1.22 28.88 29.36
N GLU A 702 1.92 28.54 30.44
CA GLU A 702 3.30 28.02 30.39
C GLU A 702 3.36 26.63 29.73
N ALA A 703 2.40 25.73 30.03
CA ALA A 703 2.32 24.42 29.38
C ALA A 703 1.90 24.51 27.90
N LEU A 704 1.01 25.45 27.55
CA LEU A 704 0.63 25.74 26.16
C LEU A 704 1.83 26.13 25.31
N ALA A 705 2.67 27.04 25.80
CA ALA A 705 3.87 27.48 25.09
C ALA A 705 4.89 26.35 24.85
N VAL A 706 4.95 25.35 25.74
CA VAL A 706 5.78 24.14 25.53
C VAL A 706 5.17 23.22 24.49
N ALA A 707 3.85 23.01 24.50
CA ALA A 707 3.16 22.21 23.48
C ALA A 707 3.24 22.85 22.08
N GLU A 708 3.06 24.18 21.98
CA GLU A 708 3.16 24.94 20.73
C GLU A 708 4.59 25.00 20.17
N ALA A 709 5.62 24.80 21.00
CA ALA A 709 7.03 24.74 20.55
C ALA A 709 7.38 23.47 19.76
N HIS A 710 6.56 22.41 19.82
CA HIS A 710 6.75 21.16 19.06
C HIS A 710 6.28 21.29 17.60
N GLU A 711 6.66 22.37 16.91
CA GLU A 711 6.17 22.66 15.56
C GLU A 711 6.53 21.58 14.53
N GLN A 712 7.64 20.87 14.74
CA GLN A 712 8.13 19.77 13.90
C GLN A 712 7.48 18.41 14.24
N HIS A 713 6.63 18.34 15.28
CA HIS A 713 5.99 17.11 15.74
C HIS A 713 4.49 17.37 15.97
N ASN A 714 3.74 17.45 14.87
CA ASN A 714 2.34 17.86 14.80
C ASN A 714 1.37 16.83 15.42
N VAL A 715 1.32 16.80 16.75
CA VAL A 715 0.44 15.93 17.54
C VAL A 715 -0.68 16.75 18.18
N LEU A 716 -1.90 16.62 17.62
CA LEU A 716 -3.14 17.25 18.12
C LEU A 716 -3.08 18.79 18.20
N ARG A 717 -2.23 19.42 17.36
CA ARG A 717 -2.01 20.88 17.28
C ARG A 717 -3.29 21.67 16.96
N ASP A 718 -4.19 21.08 16.18
CA ASP A 718 -5.48 21.70 15.81
C ASP A 718 -6.62 21.42 16.82
N VAL A 719 -6.33 20.67 17.90
CA VAL A 719 -7.36 20.20 18.86
C VAL A 719 -7.10 20.72 20.27
N VAL A 720 -5.89 20.51 20.81
CA VAL A 720 -5.61 20.78 22.22
C VAL A 720 -5.11 22.22 22.45
N PRO A 721 -4.14 22.78 21.71
CA PRO A 721 -3.78 24.19 21.86
C PRO A 721 -4.98 25.16 21.72
N PRO A 722 -5.89 25.02 20.73
CA PRO A 722 -7.09 25.87 20.65
C PRO A 722 -8.03 25.73 21.87
N PHE A 723 -8.15 24.53 22.44
CA PHE A 723 -8.89 24.31 23.68
C PHE A 723 -8.25 25.04 24.88
N VAL A 724 -6.92 24.97 25.04
CA VAL A 724 -6.21 25.67 26.13
C VAL A 724 -6.34 27.18 25.96
N GLN A 725 -6.19 27.70 24.74
CA GLN A 725 -6.42 29.12 24.41
C GLN A 725 -7.87 29.54 24.75
N ALA A 726 -8.87 28.72 24.42
CA ALA A 726 -10.28 28.98 24.73
C ALA A 726 -10.61 28.89 26.23
N VAL A 727 -9.86 28.12 27.03
CA VAL A 727 -9.93 28.17 28.50
C VAL A 727 -9.29 29.45 29.05
N LEU A 728 -8.11 29.83 28.55
CA LEU A 728 -7.38 31.02 29.00
C LEU A 728 -8.09 32.35 28.68
N ALA A 729 -9.01 32.35 27.72
CA ALA A 729 -9.81 33.51 27.33
C ALA A 729 -11.09 33.71 28.18
N ARG A 730 -11.32 32.92 29.24
CA ARG A 730 -12.52 32.93 30.09
C ARG A 730 -12.24 33.35 31.53
#